data_AF-A0A182JYD3-F1
#
_entry.id   AF-A0A182JYD3-F1
#
_cell.length_a   1.000
_cell.length_b   1.000
_cell.length_c   1.000
_cell.angle_alpha   90.00
_cell.angle_beta   90.00
_cell.angle_gamma   90.00
#
_symmetry.space_group_name_H-M   'P 1'
#
loop_
_entity.id
_entity.type
_entity.pdbx_description
1 polymer ?
#
loop_
_entity_poly.entity_id
_entity_poly.type
_entity_poly.pdbx_seq_one_letter_code
_entity_poly.pdbx_strand_id
1 'polypeptide(L)'
;MAGAMMIDRAQSHSLNRQDMTNFARDLEVDENDEEQIRQKEQKILELGETYKKEGKAKELADLIKVTRPFLSFLSKAKAAKLVRSLVDLFLDLEAETGIEVQLCKECIEWAKQEKRTFLRQSLEARLIALYFDTGMYTEALNLGSQLLKELKKLDDKNLLVEVQLLESKTYHALSNLPKARAALTSARTTANAIYCAPKVQATLDLQSGILHAADERDFKTAFSYFYEAFEGFDSVQSSKALTALKYMLLCKIMLGQSDDVNQIVSGKLAITYSGRDIDAMKAVAEASHKRSLADFQDALKQYKKELEDDVIVKAHLGTLYDTMLEQNLCRIIEPYSQCEVSFIAEQIALPIAQVEKKLSQMILDKKFSGILDQGIGVLIVFEETPVDKTYETALETIQHMGKVVDTLYQKAKKLTSADACCALALEEVRSGEVEKGRYHKMSSPDDVIILSNETIGNSTIFAYLGQYIDLNYSIWLYRLLTPVLVTFLLPCAFVLLIYCTISFLYIYKLHSRFILQVYNEGDFDFWDVARTLVAVVWDAHGWIFHGYEVCGLENLPDTGSALIIYYHGAIPIDMYYFTARVYLKRQRLIYTVGDRFLNKVPGWKLLARVMKISPGTVQSCASVLRDGNMLSIAPGGVYEAQFGDSNYELLWRQRVGFAKVAIESKAPIIPMFTENLREGFRSVGLAKRLFIRLYNLVRFPVRPIYGGFPVKFRTHLGTPIPYDPSLSAEDLQEKVAFAIEELINKHQRIPGSIFHALQASTDGYEVIGLEHLPKTGGALLIYYHGALPIDMYYLTAETMLKCNRLIHTVGDRFLDHIPGWRLVSRVMKVTSGSVQSCVATLRAGELLSIAPGGVYEAQFGDNVYEVLWKNRTGFARVALEAKVPIIPMFTVNIRECFRTVSFAKWIFLRLYNVLKIPVLPIYGGFPVKLRTVLGKPIPYDESLSPEALQEKVATAIARLVREHQRVPGDILQAIGDRFEAVQVVRGENAKV
;
A
#
# COMPACT_ATOMS: atom_id res chain seq x y z
N MET A 1 79.32 -12.91 -26.97
CA MET A 1 79.78 -14.21 -26.44
C MET A 1 78.62 -15.18 -26.48
N ALA A 2 78.85 -16.36 -27.08
CA ALA A 2 77.97 -17.53 -27.21
C ALA A 2 76.62 -17.27 -27.94
N GLY A 3 76.33 -17.80 -29.13
CA GLY A 3 76.91 -18.98 -29.77
C GLY A 3 76.34 -20.28 -29.19
N ALA A 4 75.02 -20.45 -29.22
CA ALA A 4 74.32 -21.74 -29.28
C ALA A 4 72.80 -21.51 -29.42
N MET A 5 72.12 -22.36 -30.20
CA MET A 5 70.67 -22.46 -30.39
C MET A 5 70.01 -21.53 -31.42
N MET A 6 70.46 -21.65 -32.67
CA MET A 6 69.52 -21.82 -33.79
C MET A 6 69.85 -23.15 -34.47
N ILE A 7 68.81 -23.78 -35.03
CA ILE A 7 68.77 -25.13 -35.64
C ILE A 7 68.45 -26.23 -34.62
N ASP A 8 67.18 -26.31 -34.23
CA ASP A 8 66.48 -27.58 -34.40
C ASP A 8 65.04 -27.32 -34.86
N ARG A 9 64.81 -27.45 -36.16
CA ARG A 9 63.51 -27.32 -36.82
C ARG A 9 63.24 -28.66 -37.50
N ALA A 10 63.09 -29.71 -36.71
CA ALA A 10 62.49 -30.99 -37.13
C ALA A 10 62.23 -31.88 -35.91
N GLN A 11 61.12 -31.64 -35.22
CA GLN A 11 60.25 -32.73 -34.73
C GLN A 11 58.94 -32.11 -34.25
N SER A 12 57.97 -32.10 -35.16
CA SER A 12 56.56 -32.14 -34.80
C SER A 12 56.34 -33.36 -33.90
N HIS A 13 56.44 -33.19 -32.59
CA HIS A 13 55.69 -34.05 -31.69
C HIS A 13 54.23 -33.61 -31.80
N SER A 14 53.55 -34.15 -32.81
CA SER A 14 52.15 -34.50 -32.64
C SER A 14 52.08 -35.29 -31.34
N LEU A 15 51.57 -34.69 -30.26
CA LEU A 15 51.11 -35.46 -29.11
C LEU A 15 50.09 -36.43 -29.68
N ASN A 16 50.51 -37.68 -29.76
CA ASN A 16 49.95 -38.64 -30.68
C ASN A 16 48.56 -39.01 -30.19
N ARG A 17 47.70 -39.46 -31.10
CA ARG A 17 46.48 -40.23 -30.76
C ARG A 17 46.77 -41.34 -29.73
N GLN A 18 48.02 -41.81 -29.68
CA GLN A 18 48.58 -42.71 -28.66
C GLN A 18 48.62 -42.15 -27.24
N ASP A 19 48.94 -40.87 -27.01
CA ASP A 19 48.96 -40.27 -25.66
C ASP A 19 47.55 -40.09 -25.11
N MET A 20 46.57 -39.78 -25.96
CA MET A 20 45.15 -39.75 -25.56
C MET A 20 44.57 -41.15 -25.34
N THR A 21 45.00 -42.17 -26.10
CA THR A 21 44.63 -43.57 -25.80
C THR A 21 45.37 -44.15 -24.60
N ASN A 22 46.59 -43.67 -24.31
CA ASN A 22 47.33 -43.99 -23.10
C ASN A 22 46.67 -43.32 -21.89
N PHE A 23 46.21 -42.07 -22.02
CA PHE A 23 45.39 -41.41 -21.00
C PHE A 23 44.04 -42.10 -20.80
N ALA A 24 43.39 -42.57 -21.87
CA ALA A 24 42.15 -43.36 -21.80
C ALA A 24 42.36 -44.74 -21.14
N ARG A 25 43.53 -45.36 -21.31
CA ARG A 25 43.95 -46.58 -20.58
C ARG A 25 44.32 -46.30 -19.13
N ASP A 26 44.99 -45.18 -18.87
CA ASP A 26 45.30 -44.68 -17.52
C ASP A 26 44.02 -44.27 -16.77
N LEU A 27 42.86 -44.17 -17.42
CA LEU A 27 41.54 -43.97 -16.82
C LEU A 27 40.84 -45.28 -16.42
N GLU A 28 41.43 -46.46 -16.65
CA GLU A 28 41.01 -47.69 -15.98
C GLU A 28 41.34 -47.57 -14.48
N VAL A 29 40.34 -47.75 -13.62
CA VAL A 29 40.46 -47.56 -12.16
C VAL A 29 39.89 -48.81 -11.49
N ASP A 30 40.53 -49.27 -10.42
CA ASP A 30 39.93 -50.23 -9.50
C ASP A 30 38.87 -49.50 -8.65
N GLU A 31 37.61 -49.96 -8.67
CA GLU A 31 36.45 -49.24 -8.11
C GLU A 31 36.59 -48.86 -6.61
N ASN A 32 37.56 -49.44 -5.90
CA ASN A 32 37.79 -49.26 -4.47
C ASN A 32 38.84 -48.20 -4.05
N ASP A 33 39.57 -47.55 -4.97
CA ASP A 33 40.61 -46.58 -4.60
C ASP A 33 40.13 -45.11 -4.75
N GLU A 34 39.51 -44.57 -3.70
CA GLU A 34 38.99 -43.19 -3.67
C GLU A 34 40.06 -42.12 -3.91
N GLU A 35 41.32 -42.37 -3.53
CA GLU A 35 42.42 -41.42 -3.66
C GLU A 35 42.89 -41.32 -5.12
N GLN A 36 42.94 -42.44 -5.83
CA GLN A 36 43.23 -42.44 -7.28
C GLN A 36 42.16 -41.69 -8.08
N ILE A 37 40.87 -41.87 -7.74
CA ILE A 37 39.77 -41.15 -8.40
C ILE A 37 39.92 -39.63 -8.19
N ARG A 38 40.30 -39.20 -6.98
CA ARG A 38 40.51 -37.78 -6.65
C ARG A 38 41.69 -37.17 -7.41
N GLN A 39 42.81 -37.89 -7.49
CA GLN A 39 43.99 -37.43 -8.24
C GLN A 39 43.70 -37.32 -9.74
N LYS A 40 42.91 -38.26 -10.30
CA LYS A 40 42.48 -38.20 -11.70
C LYS A 40 41.53 -37.03 -11.97
N GLU A 41 40.57 -36.75 -11.08
CA GLU A 41 39.70 -35.56 -11.17
C GLU A 41 40.52 -34.27 -11.26
N GLN A 42 41.54 -34.14 -10.42
CA GLN A 42 42.43 -32.97 -10.40
C GLN A 42 43.29 -32.88 -11.67
N LYS A 43 43.88 -33.99 -12.14
CA LYS A 43 44.67 -34.03 -13.38
C LYS A 43 43.86 -33.61 -14.61
N ILE A 44 42.58 -34.02 -14.69
CA ILE A 44 41.69 -33.63 -15.79
C ILE A 44 41.48 -32.11 -15.81
N LEU A 45 41.27 -31.49 -14.65
CA LEU A 45 41.11 -30.03 -14.55
C LEU A 45 42.41 -29.28 -14.86
N GLU A 46 43.55 -29.77 -14.38
CA GLU A 46 44.87 -29.19 -14.67
C GLU A 46 45.21 -29.27 -16.17
N LEU A 47 44.87 -30.38 -16.82
CA LEU A 47 45.03 -30.54 -18.27
C LEU A 47 44.11 -29.59 -19.04
N GLY A 48 42.85 -29.44 -18.59
CA GLY A 48 41.89 -28.50 -19.17
C GLY A 48 42.36 -27.04 -19.08
N GLU A 49 42.89 -26.63 -17.93
CA GLU A 49 43.52 -25.31 -17.73
C GLU A 49 44.76 -25.11 -18.60
N THR A 50 45.55 -26.17 -18.80
CA THR A 50 46.72 -26.12 -19.69
C THR A 50 46.29 -25.92 -21.14
N TYR A 51 45.28 -26.65 -21.63
CA TYR A 51 44.72 -26.44 -22.97
C TYR A 51 44.09 -25.07 -23.14
N LYS A 52 43.46 -24.51 -22.09
CA LYS A 52 42.98 -23.12 -22.07
C LYS A 52 44.12 -22.11 -22.26
N LYS A 53 45.21 -22.26 -21.51
CA LYS A 53 46.38 -21.38 -21.61
C LYS A 53 47.10 -21.50 -22.97
N GLU A 54 47.08 -22.68 -23.57
CA GLU A 54 47.72 -22.95 -24.86
C GLU A 54 46.85 -22.63 -26.08
N GLY A 55 45.59 -22.21 -25.91
CA GLY A 55 44.71 -21.88 -27.05
C GLY A 55 44.15 -23.12 -27.77
N LYS A 56 44.20 -24.31 -27.18
CA LYS A 56 43.90 -25.59 -27.85
C LYS A 56 42.43 -26.01 -27.71
N ALA A 57 41.55 -25.34 -28.46
CA ALA A 57 40.11 -25.57 -28.37
C ALA A 57 39.70 -27.01 -28.77
N LYS A 58 40.22 -27.57 -29.87
CA LYS A 58 39.83 -28.92 -30.34
C LYS A 58 40.20 -30.01 -29.34
N GLU A 59 41.39 -29.93 -28.79
CA GLU A 59 41.91 -30.86 -27.79
C GLU A 59 41.11 -30.78 -26.48
N LEU A 60 40.65 -29.60 -26.08
CA LEU A 60 39.76 -29.43 -24.93
C LEU A 60 38.36 -30.00 -25.18
N ALA A 61 37.80 -29.81 -26.37
CA ALA A 61 36.53 -30.43 -26.76
C ALA A 61 36.63 -31.97 -26.76
N ASP A 62 37.74 -32.51 -27.26
CA ASP A 62 38.00 -33.95 -27.25
C ASP A 62 38.24 -34.48 -25.83
N LEU A 63 38.90 -33.72 -24.96
CA LEU A 63 39.06 -34.04 -23.54
C LEU A 63 37.70 -34.22 -22.84
N ILE A 64 36.71 -33.35 -23.12
CA ILE A 64 35.34 -33.48 -22.60
C ILE A 64 34.68 -34.78 -23.07
N LYS A 65 34.99 -35.25 -24.29
CA LYS A 65 34.45 -36.51 -24.83
C LYS A 65 35.15 -37.74 -24.20
N VAL A 66 36.48 -37.70 -24.09
CA VAL A 66 37.30 -38.80 -23.53
C VAL A 66 37.03 -39.01 -22.04
N THR A 67 36.66 -37.97 -21.31
CA THR A 67 36.37 -38.07 -19.87
C THR A 67 34.98 -38.66 -19.58
N ARG A 68 34.08 -38.81 -20.56
CA ARG A 68 32.71 -39.32 -20.34
C ARG A 68 32.64 -40.69 -19.65
N PRO A 69 33.44 -41.71 -20.03
CA PRO A 69 33.47 -42.98 -19.32
C PRO A 69 33.96 -42.84 -17.88
N PHE A 70 34.91 -41.93 -17.61
CA PHE A 70 35.39 -41.68 -16.25
C PHE A 70 34.28 -41.08 -15.34
N LEU A 71 33.36 -40.31 -15.91
CA LEU A 71 32.25 -39.68 -15.17
C LEU A 71 31.22 -40.68 -14.61
N SER A 72 31.24 -41.97 -14.99
CA SER A 72 30.38 -43.00 -14.39
C SER A 72 30.90 -43.49 -13.04
N PHE A 73 32.22 -43.41 -12.80
CA PHE A 73 32.84 -43.77 -11.52
C PHE A 73 32.68 -42.67 -10.45
N LEU A 74 32.29 -41.47 -10.85
CA LEU A 74 32.03 -40.34 -9.95
C LEU A 74 30.57 -40.26 -9.52
N SER A 75 30.32 -39.71 -8.33
CA SER A 75 28.95 -39.34 -7.94
C SER A 75 28.36 -38.33 -8.94
N LYS A 76 27.04 -38.40 -9.14
CA LYS A 76 26.32 -37.52 -10.09
C LYS A 76 26.63 -36.03 -9.88
N ALA A 77 26.83 -35.60 -8.63
CA ALA A 77 27.17 -34.23 -8.27
C ALA A 77 28.62 -33.84 -8.66
N LYS A 78 29.61 -34.71 -8.37
CA LYS A 78 31.01 -34.48 -8.74
C LYS A 78 31.19 -34.46 -10.26
N ALA A 79 30.57 -35.41 -10.95
CA ALA A 79 30.62 -35.45 -12.40
C ALA A 79 29.96 -34.21 -13.04
N ALA A 80 28.85 -33.71 -12.49
CA ALA A 80 28.24 -32.47 -12.97
C ALA A 80 29.15 -31.26 -12.75
N LYS A 81 29.87 -31.20 -11.63
CA LYS A 81 30.85 -30.14 -11.36
C LYS A 81 32.00 -30.18 -12.38
N LEU A 82 32.57 -31.36 -12.63
CA LEU A 82 33.69 -31.54 -13.57
C LEU A 82 33.30 -31.13 -15.00
N VAL A 83 32.14 -31.59 -15.50
CA VAL A 83 31.66 -31.23 -16.84
C VAL A 83 31.41 -29.73 -16.96
N ARG A 84 30.77 -29.09 -15.97
CA ARG A 84 30.57 -27.63 -15.99
C ARG A 84 31.88 -26.88 -16.05
N SER A 85 32.85 -27.23 -15.21
CA SER A 85 34.15 -26.57 -15.19
C SER A 85 34.88 -26.70 -16.54
N LEU A 86 34.86 -27.88 -17.17
CA LEU A 86 35.48 -28.06 -18.48
C LEU A 86 34.76 -27.27 -19.59
N VAL A 87 33.42 -27.21 -19.56
CA VAL A 87 32.63 -26.42 -20.51
C VAL A 87 32.89 -24.92 -20.30
N ASP A 88 32.95 -24.44 -19.06
CA ASP A 88 33.27 -23.04 -18.77
C ASP A 88 34.70 -22.67 -19.24
N LEU A 89 35.68 -23.56 -19.03
CA LEU A 89 37.03 -23.38 -19.57
C LEU A 89 37.07 -23.31 -21.10
N PHE A 90 36.21 -24.08 -21.76
CA PHE A 90 36.09 -24.08 -23.23
C PHE A 90 35.44 -22.80 -23.76
N LEU A 91 34.37 -22.32 -23.11
CA LEU A 91 33.66 -21.10 -23.52
C LEU A 91 34.47 -19.82 -23.26
N ASP A 92 35.44 -19.86 -22.34
CA ASP A 92 36.35 -18.75 -22.10
C ASP A 92 37.51 -18.67 -23.13
N LEU A 93 37.65 -19.69 -24.00
CA LEU A 93 38.83 -19.90 -24.85
C LEU A 93 38.70 -19.17 -26.20
N GLU A 94 37.59 -19.34 -26.93
CA GLU A 94 37.39 -18.73 -28.26
C GLU A 94 35.90 -18.57 -28.64
N ALA A 95 35.31 -17.47 -28.17
CA ALA A 95 33.94 -17.05 -28.49
C ALA A 95 33.79 -16.49 -29.92
N GLU A 96 33.95 -17.31 -30.99
CA GLU A 96 33.62 -16.83 -32.35
C GLU A 96 33.49 -17.91 -33.46
N THR A 97 33.70 -19.21 -33.19
CA THR A 97 33.76 -20.24 -34.26
C THR A 97 32.48 -21.06 -34.47
N GLY A 98 31.42 -20.84 -33.68
CA GLY A 98 30.17 -21.64 -33.73
C GLY A 98 30.30 -23.09 -33.22
N ILE A 99 31.52 -23.55 -32.95
CA ILE A 99 31.85 -24.86 -32.38
C ILE A 99 31.30 -24.96 -30.93
N GLU A 100 31.25 -23.84 -30.22
CA GLU A 100 30.74 -23.74 -28.84
C GLU A 100 29.28 -24.16 -28.69
N VAL A 101 28.42 -23.66 -29.57
CA VAL A 101 26.99 -24.02 -29.59
C VAL A 101 26.84 -25.51 -29.85
N GLN A 102 27.62 -26.06 -30.77
CA GLN A 102 27.60 -27.48 -31.12
C GLN A 102 28.06 -28.35 -29.95
N LEU A 103 29.16 -27.99 -29.29
CA LEU A 103 29.67 -28.72 -28.12
C LEU A 103 28.67 -28.68 -26.97
N CYS A 104 28.07 -27.53 -26.67
CA CYS A 104 27.03 -27.42 -25.64
C CYS A 104 25.82 -28.31 -25.98
N LYS A 105 25.36 -28.33 -27.24
CA LYS A 105 24.28 -29.23 -27.70
C LYS A 105 24.66 -30.71 -27.54
N GLU A 106 25.89 -31.09 -27.90
CA GLU A 106 26.40 -32.45 -27.72
C GLU A 106 26.45 -32.88 -26.23
N CYS A 107 26.88 -31.98 -25.34
CA CYS A 107 26.89 -32.24 -23.89
C CYS A 107 25.48 -32.33 -23.29
N ILE A 108 24.53 -31.50 -23.78
CA ILE A 108 23.11 -31.56 -23.38
C ILE A 108 22.49 -32.90 -23.81
N GLU A 109 22.77 -33.34 -25.04
CA GLU A 109 22.25 -34.61 -25.56
C GLU A 109 22.81 -35.81 -24.81
N TRP A 110 24.12 -35.79 -24.51
CA TRP A 110 24.73 -36.79 -23.63
C TRP A 110 24.10 -36.79 -22.23
N ALA A 111 23.85 -35.61 -21.64
CA ALA A 111 23.19 -35.52 -20.33
C ALA A 111 21.74 -36.05 -20.35
N LYS A 112 21.03 -35.94 -21.49
CA LYS A 112 19.71 -36.56 -21.69
C LYS A 112 19.80 -38.09 -21.76
N GLN A 113 20.74 -38.62 -22.52
CA GLN A 113 20.97 -40.07 -22.67
C GLN A 113 21.31 -40.72 -21.32
N GLU A 114 22.19 -40.08 -20.54
CA GLU A 114 22.60 -40.51 -19.19
C GLU A 114 21.57 -40.20 -18.09
N LYS A 115 20.42 -39.61 -18.43
CA LYS A 115 19.35 -39.21 -17.50
C LYS A 115 19.86 -38.32 -16.35
N ARG A 116 20.80 -37.41 -16.64
CA ARG A 116 21.39 -36.45 -15.68
C ARG A 116 20.68 -35.10 -15.73
N THR A 117 19.46 -35.01 -15.17
CA THR A 117 18.57 -33.85 -15.29
C THR A 117 19.17 -32.52 -14.82
N PHE A 118 19.77 -32.46 -13.63
CA PHE A 118 20.35 -31.21 -13.09
C PHE A 118 21.54 -30.70 -13.93
N LEU A 119 22.35 -31.62 -14.47
CA LEU A 119 23.46 -31.25 -15.35
C LEU A 119 22.92 -30.69 -16.67
N ARG A 120 21.93 -31.36 -17.27
CA ARG A 120 21.28 -30.89 -18.49
C ARG A 120 20.72 -29.47 -18.32
N GLN A 121 19.97 -29.21 -17.24
CA GLN A 121 19.38 -27.89 -16.99
C GLN A 121 20.43 -26.80 -16.83
N SER A 122 21.53 -27.10 -16.14
CA SER A 122 22.65 -26.18 -15.99
C SER A 122 23.37 -25.90 -17.32
N LEU A 123 23.54 -26.92 -18.18
CA LEU A 123 24.10 -26.76 -19.52
C LEU A 123 23.15 -26.00 -20.46
N GLU A 124 21.84 -26.21 -20.35
CA GLU A 124 20.84 -25.43 -21.09
C GLU A 124 20.86 -23.96 -20.67
N ALA A 125 20.98 -23.65 -19.38
CA ALA A 125 21.15 -22.27 -18.91
C ALA A 125 22.43 -21.62 -19.48
N ARG A 126 23.54 -22.37 -19.53
CA ARG A 126 24.78 -21.89 -20.15
C ARG A 126 24.64 -21.66 -21.66
N LEU A 127 23.91 -22.54 -22.35
CA LEU A 127 23.61 -22.40 -23.78
C LEU A 127 22.72 -21.16 -24.06
N ILE A 128 21.76 -20.85 -23.18
CA ILE A 128 20.97 -19.60 -23.29
C ILE A 128 21.88 -18.37 -23.17
N ALA A 129 22.84 -18.39 -22.23
CA ALA A 129 23.82 -17.30 -22.11
C ALA A 129 24.66 -17.16 -23.39
N LEU A 130 25.12 -18.28 -23.95
CA LEU A 130 25.88 -18.27 -25.21
C LEU A 130 25.05 -17.75 -26.40
N TYR A 131 23.77 -18.13 -26.50
CA TYR A 131 22.88 -17.56 -27.53
C TYR A 131 22.68 -16.05 -27.37
N PHE A 132 22.65 -15.55 -26.13
CA PHE A 132 22.60 -14.11 -25.89
C PHE A 132 23.90 -13.43 -26.34
N ASP A 133 25.06 -13.99 -25.98
CA ASP A 133 26.38 -13.43 -26.29
C ASP A 133 26.65 -13.43 -27.82
N THR A 134 26.13 -14.42 -28.54
CA THR A 134 26.23 -14.56 -30.01
C THR A 134 25.14 -13.80 -30.79
N GLY A 135 24.20 -13.13 -30.11
CA GLY A 135 23.10 -12.39 -30.75
C GLY A 135 21.93 -13.24 -31.27
N MET A 136 21.89 -14.54 -30.97
CA MET A 136 20.83 -15.48 -31.35
C MET A 136 19.62 -15.41 -30.38
N TYR A 137 19.00 -14.22 -30.27
CA TYR A 137 17.99 -13.93 -29.24
C TYR A 137 16.72 -14.79 -29.33
N THR A 138 16.27 -15.17 -30.52
CA THR A 138 15.07 -16.00 -30.70
C THR A 138 15.28 -17.42 -30.19
N GLU A 139 16.45 -18.00 -30.43
CA GLU A 139 16.79 -19.34 -29.93
C GLU A 139 16.95 -19.33 -28.40
N ALA A 140 17.55 -18.27 -27.85
CA ALA A 140 17.64 -18.04 -26.41
C ALA A 140 16.26 -18.02 -25.73
N LEU A 141 15.27 -17.30 -26.29
CA LEU A 141 13.92 -17.24 -25.75
C LEU A 141 13.16 -18.57 -25.86
N ASN A 142 13.33 -19.30 -26.97
CA ASN A 142 12.68 -20.59 -27.17
C ASN A 142 13.19 -21.61 -26.15
N LEU A 143 14.52 -21.72 -25.98
CA LEU A 143 15.14 -22.60 -25.01
C LEU A 143 14.83 -22.16 -23.57
N GLY A 144 14.90 -20.86 -23.29
CA GLY A 144 14.55 -20.29 -21.98
C GLY A 144 13.10 -20.56 -21.58
N SER A 145 12.15 -20.42 -22.50
CA SER A 145 10.73 -20.71 -22.24
C SER A 145 10.47 -22.17 -21.90
N GLN A 146 11.22 -23.10 -22.53
CA GLN A 146 11.14 -24.53 -22.22
C GLN A 146 11.73 -24.80 -20.82
N LEU A 147 12.93 -24.30 -20.55
CA LEU A 147 13.63 -24.51 -19.28
C LEU A 147 12.87 -23.89 -18.09
N LEU A 148 12.28 -22.70 -18.26
CA LEU A 148 11.48 -22.05 -17.21
C LEU A 148 10.22 -22.84 -16.81
N LYS A 149 9.58 -23.56 -17.75
CA LYS A 149 8.42 -24.43 -17.44
C LYS A 149 8.83 -25.59 -16.53
N GLU A 150 10.05 -26.06 -16.66
CA GLU A 150 10.60 -27.12 -15.81
C GLU A 150 11.08 -26.57 -14.47
N LEU A 151 11.90 -25.53 -14.48
CA LEU A 151 12.50 -24.95 -13.27
C LEU A 151 11.44 -24.41 -12.30
N LYS A 152 10.30 -23.89 -12.79
CA LYS A 152 9.18 -23.46 -11.94
C LYS A 152 8.52 -24.60 -11.16
N LYS A 153 8.72 -25.86 -11.55
CA LYS A 153 8.21 -27.05 -10.84
C LYS A 153 9.22 -27.62 -9.85
N LEU A 154 10.45 -27.13 -9.86
CA LEU A 154 11.57 -27.62 -9.06
C LEU A 154 11.96 -26.59 -7.99
N ASP A 155 12.73 -27.02 -6.98
CA ASP A 155 13.14 -26.16 -5.85
C ASP A 155 14.50 -25.45 -6.06
N ASP A 156 15.18 -25.67 -7.19
CA ASP A 156 16.44 -24.97 -7.51
C ASP A 156 16.18 -23.55 -8.01
N LYS A 157 15.92 -22.67 -7.05
CA LYS A 157 15.61 -21.26 -7.29
C LYS A 157 16.82 -20.44 -7.75
N ASN A 158 18.05 -20.88 -7.47
CA ASN A 158 19.26 -20.18 -7.92
C ASN A 158 19.33 -20.19 -9.45
N LEU A 159 19.21 -21.37 -10.05
CA LEU A 159 19.22 -21.53 -11.51
C LEU A 159 18.00 -20.85 -12.16
N LEU A 160 16.85 -20.85 -11.49
CA LEU A 160 15.65 -20.15 -11.96
C LEU A 160 15.89 -18.63 -12.09
N VAL A 161 16.55 -18.01 -11.10
CA VAL A 161 16.88 -16.57 -11.14
C VAL A 161 17.82 -16.25 -12.30
N GLU A 162 18.84 -17.07 -12.54
CA GLU A 162 19.79 -16.87 -13.65
C GLU A 162 19.09 -16.90 -15.02
N VAL A 163 18.19 -17.87 -15.23
CA VAL A 163 17.45 -17.99 -16.50
C VAL A 163 16.44 -16.86 -16.68
N GLN A 164 15.72 -16.45 -15.63
CA GLN A 164 14.81 -15.30 -15.69
C GLN A 164 15.55 -13.99 -15.98
N LEU A 165 16.76 -13.83 -15.44
CA LEU A 165 17.61 -12.68 -15.71
C LEU A 165 18.12 -12.67 -17.17
N LEU A 166 18.50 -13.81 -17.72
CA LEU A 166 18.84 -13.95 -19.14
C LEU A 166 17.64 -13.67 -20.05
N GLU A 167 16.44 -14.13 -19.67
CA GLU A 167 15.20 -13.81 -20.37
C GLU A 167 14.94 -12.29 -20.40
N SER A 168 15.14 -11.61 -19.26
CA SER A 168 15.02 -10.14 -19.18
C SER A 168 16.02 -9.44 -20.11
N LYS A 169 17.29 -9.85 -20.11
CA LYS A 169 18.32 -9.30 -21.00
C LYS A 169 18.01 -9.51 -22.48
N THR A 170 17.53 -10.70 -22.83
CA THR A 170 17.19 -11.05 -24.20
C THR A 170 15.98 -10.24 -24.70
N TYR A 171 14.94 -10.07 -23.87
CA TYR A 171 13.82 -9.20 -24.23
C TYR A 171 14.24 -7.73 -24.36
N HIS A 172 15.17 -7.26 -23.52
CA HIS A 172 15.71 -5.91 -23.64
C HIS A 172 16.47 -5.71 -24.95
N ALA A 173 17.31 -6.67 -25.35
CA ALA A 173 18.02 -6.63 -26.63
C ALA A 173 17.07 -6.60 -27.84
N LEU A 174 15.92 -7.28 -27.74
CA LEU A 174 14.83 -7.22 -28.73
C LEU A 174 13.94 -5.97 -28.60
N SER A 175 14.31 -4.99 -27.76
CA SER A 175 13.54 -3.77 -27.48
C SER A 175 12.12 -4.03 -26.93
N ASN A 176 11.87 -5.19 -26.33
CA ASN A 176 10.60 -5.53 -25.68
C ASN A 176 10.64 -5.22 -24.18
N LEU A 177 10.55 -3.93 -23.84
CA LEU A 177 10.65 -3.42 -22.47
C LEU A 177 9.61 -4.00 -21.50
N PRO A 178 8.31 -4.14 -21.86
CA PRO A 178 7.30 -4.68 -20.93
C PRO A 178 7.62 -6.12 -20.50
N LYS A 179 8.03 -6.97 -21.44
CA LYS A 179 8.41 -8.36 -21.11
C LYS A 179 9.74 -8.43 -20.38
N ALA A 180 10.71 -7.60 -20.72
CA ALA A 180 11.98 -7.51 -20.01
C ALA A 180 11.77 -7.17 -18.52
N ARG A 181 10.86 -6.24 -18.24
CA ARG A 181 10.46 -5.86 -16.87
C ARG A 181 9.73 -6.98 -16.16
N ALA A 182 8.75 -7.62 -16.80
CA ALA A 182 8.02 -8.74 -16.20
C ALA A 182 8.95 -9.92 -15.83
N ALA A 183 9.91 -10.23 -16.71
CA ALA A 183 10.94 -11.24 -16.44
C ALA A 183 11.85 -10.82 -15.26
N LEU A 184 12.28 -9.56 -15.21
CA LEU A 184 13.09 -9.04 -14.10
C LEU A 184 12.34 -9.02 -12.77
N THR A 185 11.07 -8.59 -12.74
CA THR A 185 10.23 -8.63 -11.54
C THR A 185 10.09 -10.06 -11.02
N SER A 186 9.92 -11.02 -11.93
CA SER A 186 9.90 -12.45 -11.60
C SER A 186 11.25 -12.89 -10.99
N ALA A 187 12.37 -12.51 -11.62
CA ALA A 187 13.72 -12.79 -11.12
C ALA A 187 13.95 -12.23 -9.71
N ARG A 188 13.56 -10.98 -9.46
CA ARG A 188 13.70 -10.34 -8.13
C ARG A 188 12.80 -10.98 -7.07
N THR A 189 11.59 -11.38 -7.44
CA THR A 189 10.69 -12.08 -6.51
C THR A 189 11.25 -13.46 -6.13
N THR A 190 11.80 -14.19 -7.11
CA THR A 190 12.49 -15.46 -6.84
C THR A 190 13.77 -15.25 -6.02
N ALA A 191 14.55 -14.21 -6.32
CA ALA A 191 15.74 -13.82 -5.56
C ALA A 191 15.42 -13.47 -4.11
N ASN A 192 14.33 -12.76 -3.81
CA ASN A 192 13.91 -12.44 -2.44
C ASN A 192 13.58 -13.68 -1.59
N ALA A 193 13.28 -14.82 -2.22
CA ALA A 193 13.01 -16.07 -1.52
C ALA A 193 14.28 -16.87 -1.18
N ILE A 194 15.45 -16.45 -1.67
CA ILE A 194 16.74 -17.10 -1.47
C ILE A 194 17.80 -16.09 -1.05
N TYR A 195 18.92 -16.56 -0.51
CA TYR A 195 20.08 -15.71 -0.31
C TYR A 195 20.97 -15.80 -1.57
N CYS A 196 20.87 -14.81 -2.45
CA CYS A 196 21.66 -14.78 -3.68
C CYS A 196 23.14 -14.48 -3.40
N ALA A 197 24.03 -15.07 -4.20
CA ALA A 197 25.44 -14.69 -4.20
C ALA A 197 25.61 -13.22 -4.63
N PRO A 198 26.59 -12.47 -4.09
CA PRO A 198 26.76 -11.04 -4.40
C PRO A 198 26.86 -10.73 -5.90
N LYS A 199 27.51 -11.60 -6.67
CA LYS A 199 27.62 -11.45 -8.14
C LYS A 199 26.26 -11.52 -8.86
N VAL A 200 25.35 -12.39 -8.41
CA VAL A 200 24.00 -12.52 -9.00
C VAL A 200 23.14 -11.33 -8.59
N GLN A 201 23.20 -10.93 -7.32
CA GLN A 201 22.50 -9.76 -6.80
C GLN A 201 22.93 -8.49 -7.56
N ALA A 202 24.23 -8.24 -7.67
CA ALA A 202 24.76 -7.10 -8.43
C ALA A 202 24.36 -7.12 -9.91
N THR A 203 24.21 -8.31 -10.52
CA THR A 203 23.73 -8.41 -11.92
C THR A 203 22.23 -8.14 -12.04
N LEU A 204 21.42 -8.50 -11.03
CA LEU A 204 20.00 -8.13 -10.98
C LEU A 204 19.82 -6.61 -10.83
N ASP A 205 20.65 -5.98 -10.00
CA ASP A 205 20.63 -4.54 -9.79
C ASP A 205 21.13 -3.79 -11.04
N LEU A 206 22.19 -4.27 -11.70
CA LEU A 206 22.63 -3.74 -12.98
C LEU A 206 21.53 -3.79 -14.05
N GLN A 207 20.82 -4.92 -14.18
CA GLN A 207 19.70 -5.04 -15.12
C GLN A 207 18.52 -4.14 -14.74
N SER A 208 18.26 -3.96 -13.45
CA SER A 208 17.24 -3.01 -12.95
C SER A 208 17.58 -1.59 -13.38
N GLY A 209 18.82 -1.16 -13.17
CA GLY A 209 19.29 0.16 -13.60
C GLY A 209 19.12 0.38 -15.10
N ILE A 210 19.48 -0.61 -15.93
CA ILE A 210 19.33 -0.54 -17.40
C ILE A 210 17.86 -0.35 -17.80
N LEU A 211 16.93 -1.13 -17.22
CA LEU A 211 15.50 -1.04 -17.59
C LEU A 211 14.82 0.24 -17.07
N HIS A 212 15.29 0.82 -15.96
CA HIS A 212 14.81 2.13 -15.49
C HIS A 212 15.33 3.27 -16.38
N ALA A 213 16.58 3.17 -16.84
CA ALA A 213 17.15 4.13 -17.79
C ALA A 213 16.47 4.07 -19.18
N ALA A 214 16.13 2.87 -19.66
CA ALA A 214 15.64 2.65 -21.02
C ALA A 214 14.21 3.15 -21.31
N ASP A 215 13.27 3.06 -20.36
CA ASP A 215 11.83 3.30 -20.60
C ASP A 215 11.33 4.62 -19.99
N GLU A 216 11.67 4.87 -18.71
CA GLU A 216 11.04 5.94 -17.92
C GLU A 216 11.84 7.24 -17.87
N ARG A 217 13.05 7.24 -18.45
CA ARG A 217 14.06 8.29 -18.18
C ARG A 217 14.23 8.56 -16.68
N ASP A 218 13.94 7.56 -15.84
CA ASP A 218 14.09 7.67 -14.39
C ASP A 218 15.54 7.37 -14.02
N PHE A 219 16.41 8.31 -14.42
CA PHE A 219 17.84 8.23 -14.15
C PHE A 219 18.16 8.34 -12.66
N LYS A 220 17.22 8.79 -11.81
CA LYS A 220 17.41 8.87 -10.36
C LYS A 220 17.34 7.48 -9.73
N THR A 221 16.33 6.68 -10.05
CA THR A 221 16.26 5.31 -9.53
C THR A 221 17.28 4.40 -10.21
N ALA A 222 17.53 4.60 -11.51
CA ALA A 222 18.59 3.88 -12.22
C ALA A 222 19.96 4.09 -11.57
N PHE A 223 20.31 5.33 -11.20
CA PHE A 223 21.55 5.63 -10.48
C PHE A 223 21.68 4.83 -9.18
N SER A 224 20.63 4.76 -8.37
CA SER A 224 20.64 3.99 -7.12
C SER A 224 20.88 2.50 -7.37
N TYR A 225 20.24 1.92 -8.39
CA TYR A 225 20.49 0.52 -8.76
C TYR A 225 21.92 0.29 -9.26
N PHE A 226 22.48 1.20 -10.05
CA PHE A 226 23.86 1.09 -10.49
C PHE A 226 24.86 1.26 -9.34
N TYR A 227 24.55 2.08 -8.35
CA TYR A 227 25.36 2.23 -7.14
C TYR A 227 25.41 0.91 -6.34
N GLU A 228 24.26 0.29 -6.07
CA GLU A 228 24.20 -1.02 -5.39
C GLU A 228 24.92 -2.11 -6.20
N ALA A 229 24.77 -2.09 -7.54
CA ALA A 229 25.49 -3.01 -8.42
C ALA A 229 27.01 -2.80 -8.36
N PHE A 230 27.47 -1.54 -8.29
CA PHE A 230 28.89 -1.20 -8.17
C PHE A 230 29.48 -1.69 -6.86
N GLU A 231 28.85 -1.41 -5.71
CA GLU A 231 29.29 -1.93 -4.41
C GLU A 231 29.31 -3.48 -4.39
N GLY A 232 28.27 -4.09 -4.96
CA GLY A 232 28.18 -5.54 -5.09
C GLY A 232 29.29 -6.15 -5.94
N PHE A 233 29.63 -5.55 -7.09
CA PHE A 233 30.70 -6.06 -7.96
C PHE A 233 32.11 -5.75 -7.43
N ASP A 234 32.30 -4.62 -6.76
CA ASP A 234 33.57 -4.22 -6.16
C ASP A 234 33.97 -5.20 -5.04
N SER A 235 33.01 -5.60 -4.19
CA SER A 235 33.25 -6.58 -3.12
C SER A 235 33.76 -7.94 -3.63
N VAL A 236 33.47 -8.28 -4.89
CA VAL A 236 33.87 -9.51 -5.58
C VAL A 236 35.04 -9.27 -6.55
N GLN A 237 35.50 -8.03 -6.70
CA GLN A 237 36.52 -7.61 -7.68
C GLN A 237 36.20 -8.05 -9.11
N SER A 238 34.94 -7.92 -9.52
CA SER A 238 34.50 -8.28 -10.87
C SER A 238 34.80 -7.17 -11.88
N SER A 239 35.18 -7.54 -13.11
CA SER A 239 35.35 -6.60 -14.23
C SER A 239 34.09 -5.77 -14.54
N LYS A 240 32.90 -6.24 -14.14
CA LYS A 240 31.62 -5.54 -14.31
C LYS A 240 31.44 -4.33 -13.38
N ALA A 241 32.29 -4.17 -12.36
CA ALA A 241 32.28 -2.99 -11.50
C ALA A 241 32.52 -1.70 -12.32
N LEU A 242 33.45 -1.75 -13.28
CA LEU A 242 33.74 -0.62 -14.18
C LEU A 242 32.51 -0.22 -15.00
N THR A 243 31.78 -1.20 -15.52
CA THR A 243 30.54 -0.97 -16.28
C THR A 243 29.46 -0.34 -15.42
N ALA A 244 29.27 -0.81 -14.18
CA ALA A 244 28.32 -0.23 -13.24
C ALA A 244 28.67 1.24 -12.93
N LEU A 245 29.95 1.52 -12.63
CA LEU A 245 30.44 2.88 -12.38
C LEU A 245 30.20 3.79 -13.59
N LYS A 246 30.50 3.33 -14.80
CA LYS A 246 30.25 4.06 -16.05
C LYS A 246 28.77 4.44 -16.20
N TYR A 247 27.85 3.51 -15.93
CA TYR A 247 26.41 3.78 -15.99
C TYR A 247 25.91 4.71 -14.88
N MET A 248 26.54 4.70 -13.70
CA MET A 248 26.28 5.70 -12.65
C MET A 248 26.62 7.11 -13.14
N LEU A 249 27.78 7.30 -13.76
CA LEU A 249 28.20 8.59 -14.30
C LEU A 249 27.25 9.02 -15.43
N LEU A 250 26.82 8.09 -16.29
CA LEU A 250 25.86 8.37 -17.36
C LEU A 250 24.55 8.91 -16.80
N CYS A 251 24.00 8.28 -15.76
CA CYS A 251 22.77 8.75 -15.12
C CYS A 251 22.92 10.18 -14.58
N LYS A 252 24.06 10.52 -14.00
CA LYS A 252 24.32 11.87 -13.48
C LYS A 252 24.41 12.93 -14.59
N ILE A 253 25.03 12.59 -15.72
CA ILE A 253 25.05 13.44 -16.91
C ILE A 253 23.63 13.63 -17.45
N MET A 254 22.85 12.55 -17.58
CA MET A 254 21.47 12.62 -18.08
C MET A 254 20.51 13.40 -17.16
N LEU A 255 20.82 13.50 -15.86
CA LEU A 255 20.10 14.35 -14.91
C LEU A 255 20.50 15.83 -14.95
N GLY A 256 21.46 16.21 -15.80
CA GLY A 256 22.05 17.55 -15.81
C GLY A 256 22.90 17.85 -14.57
N GLN A 257 23.31 16.83 -13.82
CA GLN A 257 24.15 16.93 -12.62
C GLN A 257 25.59 16.56 -12.94
N SER A 258 26.19 17.20 -13.95
CA SER A 258 27.58 16.94 -14.37
C SER A 258 28.60 17.25 -13.26
N ASP A 259 28.28 18.13 -12.33
CA ASP A 259 29.20 18.54 -11.25
C ASP A 259 29.45 17.41 -10.25
N ASP A 260 28.43 16.58 -10.01
CA ASP A 260 28.51 15.40 -9.14
C ASP A 260 29.44 14.33 -9.73
N VAL A 261 29.62 14.28 -11.05
CA VAL A 261 30.48 13.29 -11.74
C VAL A 261 31.91 13.42 -11.23
N ASN A 262 32.43 14.64 -11.12
CA ASN A 262 33.78 14.89 -10.62
C ASN A 262 33.94 14.45 -9.17
N GLN A 263 32.93 14.68 -8.33
CA GLN A 263 32.92 14.23 -6.94
C GLN A 263 32.93 12.71 -6.84
N ILE A 264 32.11 12.02 -7.63
CA ILE A 264 32.03 10.56 -7.65
C ILE A 264 33.36 9.95 -8.09
N VAL A 265 33.97 10.46 -9.17
CA VAL A 265 35.26 9.94 -9.65
C VAL A 265 36.40 10.24 -8.67
N SER A 266 36.34 11.37 -7.95
CA SER A 266 37.31 11.68 -6.89
C SER A 266 37.14 10.82 -5.62
N GLY A 267 36.06 10.03 -5.54
CA GLY A 267 35.82 9.13 -4.42
C GLY A 267 36.88 8.04 -4.31
N LYS A 268 37.26 7.69 -3.08
CA LYS A 268 38.34 6.72 -2.78
C LYS A 268 38.20 5.40 -3.55
N LEU A 269 36.96 4.91 -3.71
CA LEU A 269 36.68 3.66 -4.40
C LEU A 269 36.67 3.80 -5.93
N ALA A 270 36.30 4.96 -6.47
CA ALA A 270 36.28 5.17 -7.92
C ALA A 270 37.70 5.37 -8.49
N ILE A 271 38.63 5.91 -7.69
CA ILE A 271 40.04 6.13 -8.09
C ILE A 271 40.71 4.81 -8.51
N THR A 272 40.38 3.68 -7.88
CA THR A 272 40.96 2.37 -8.22
C THR A 272 40.54 1.87 -9.60
N TYR A 273 39.45 2.40 -10.14
CA TYR A 273 38.91 2.08 -11.47
C TYR A 273 39.23 3.16 -12.51
N SER A 274 40.27 3.98 -12.27
CA SER A 274 40.72 4.98 -13.22
C SER A 274 41.13 4.34 -14.55
N GLY A 275 40.65 4.89 -15.65
CA GLY A 275 40.87 4.36 -16.98
C GLY A 275 40.08 5.11 -18.04
N ARG A 276 40.22 4.64 -19.28
CA ARG A 276 39.71 5.34 -20.47
C ARG A 276 38.18 5.50 -20.48
N ASP A 277 37.44 4.53 -19.93
CA ASP A 277 35.97 4.63 -19.77
C ASP A 277 35.57 5.79 -18.86
N ILE A 278 36.30 6.01 -17.76
CA ILE A 278 36.00 7.09 -16.81
C ILE A 278 36.40 8.45 -17.38
N ASP A 279 37.51 8.51 -18.11
CA ASP A 279 37.95 9.72 -18.82
C ASP A 279 36.94 10.13 -19.90
N ALA A 280 36.36 9.16 -20.63
CA ALA A 280 35.29 9.42 -21.59
C ALA A 280 34.07 10.07 -20.91
N MET A 281 33.63 9.53 -19.76
CA MET A 281 32.50 10.08 -19.01
C MET A 281 32.80 11.45 -18.41
N LYS A 282 34.05 11.70 -17.98
CA LYS A 282 34.49 13.03 -17.54
C LYS A 282 34.46 14.04 -18.69
N ALA A 283 34.99 13.69 -19.86
CA ALA A 283 34.99 14.58 -21.02
C ALA A 283 33.56 14.96 -21.44
N VAL A 284 32.64 13.99 -21.44
CA VAL A 284 31.21 14.24 -21.72
C VAL A 284 30.57 15.11 -20.62
N ALA A 285 30.90 14.87 -19.35
CA ALA A 285 30.40 15.69 -18.24
C ALA A 285 30.92 17.13 -18.30
N GLU A 286 32.19 17.34 -18.65
CA GLU A 286 32.78 18.67 -18.85
C GLU A 286 32.13 19.41 -20.02
N ALA A 287 31.91 18.73 -21.15
CA ALA A 287 31.18 19.30 -22.27
C ALA A 287 29.76 19.73 -21.86
N SER A 288 29.10 18.95 -20.99
CA SER A 288 27.77 19.26 -20.46
C SER A 288 27.79 20.46 -19.54
N HIS A 289 28.77 20.51 -18.64
CA HIS A 289 28.93 21.63 -17.70
C HIS A 289 29.18 22.95 -18.46
N LYS A 290 30.05 22.92 -19.48
CA LYS A 290 30.35 24.07 -20.34
C LYS A 290 29.24 24.41 -21.34
N ARG A 291 28.25 23.52 -21.50
CA ARG A 291 27.21 23.61 -22.54
C ARG A 291 27.82 23.74 -23.95
N SER A 292 28.91 23.02 -24.23
CA SER A 292 29.65 23.08 -25.49
C SER A 292 29.38 21.85 -26.36
N LEU A 293 28.73 22.05 -27.50
CA LEU A 293 28.48 20.98 -28.46
C LEU A 293 29.75 20.51 -29.17
N ALA A 294 30.72 21.42 -29.37
CA ALA A 294 31.99 21.11 -30.01
C ALA A 294 32.80 20.11 -29.16
N ASP A 295 32.97 20.41 -27.87
CA ASP A 295 33.66 19.54 -26.90
C ASP A 295 32.98 18.15 -26.83
N PHE A 296 31.65 18.10 -26.92
CA PHE A 296 30.92 16.83 -26.95
C PHE A 296 31.20 16.00 -28.20
N GLN A 297 31.24 16.64 -29.39
CA GLN A 297 31.59 15.95 -30.63
C GLN A 297 33.05 15.47 -30.64
N ASP A 298 33.96 16.24 -30.06
CA ASP A 298 35.36 15.86 -29.93
C ASP A 298 35.52 14.68 -28.96
N ALA A 299 34.80 14.68 -27.84
CA ALA A 299 34.73 13.54 -26.92
C ALA A 299 34.18 12.28 -27.61
N LEU A 300 33.12 12.39 -28.42
CA LEU A 300 32.58 11.25 -29.18
C LEU A 300 33.57 10.68 -30.19
N LYS A 301 34.34 11.52 -30.87
CA LYS A 301 35.38 11.07 -31.82
C LYS A 301 36.56 10.41 -31.10
N GLN A 302 37.02 11.01 -30.01
CA GLN A 302 38.19 10.53 -29.25
C GLN A 302 37.90 9.22 -28.50
N TYR A 303 36.70 9.08 -27.94
CA TYR A 303 36.27 7.95 -27.11
C TYR A 303 35.18 7.10 -27.80
N LYS A 304 35.29 6.92 -29.11
CA LYS A 304 34.30 6.21 -29.92
C LYS A 304 34.02 4.79 -29.39
N LYS A 305 35.08 4.06 -29.02
CA LYS A 305 34.97 2.69 -28.49
C LYS A 305 34.23 2.65 -27.16
N GLU A 306 34.48 3.63 -26.30
CA GLU A 306 33.90 3.67 -24.96
C GLU A 306 32.47 4.23 -24.98
N LEU A 307 32.08 5.02 -25.98
CA LEU A 307 30.76 5.66 -26.04
C LEU A 307 29.81 5.03 -27.08
N GLU A 308 30.23 4.86 -28.34
CA GLU A 308 29.36 4.37 -29.42
C GLU A 308 29.25 2.85 -29.48
N ASP A 309 30.29 2.11 -29.10
CA ASP A 309 30.25 0.63 -29.09
C ASP A 309 29.49 0.09 -27.86
N ASP A 310 29.33 0.92 -26.82
CA ASP A 310 28.53 0.59 -25.64
C ASP A 310 27.03 0.75 -25.94
N VAL A 311 26.32 -0.38 -26.01
CA VAL A 311 24.90 -0.45 -26.39
C VAL A 311 24.02 0.46 -25.52
N ILE A 312 24.31 0.56 -24.22
CA ILE A 312 23.48 1.33 -23.29
C ILE A 312 23.79 2.82 -23.40
N VAL A 313 25.08 3.19 -23.46
CA VAL A 313 25.47 4.59 -23.63
C VAL A 313 24.93 5.13 -24.95
N LYS A 314 25.13 4.38 -26.05
CA LYS A 314 24.67 4.74 -27.39
C LYS A 314 23.18 5.07 -27.45
N ALA A 315 22.35 4.31 -26.74
CA ALA A 315 20.91 4.55 -26.69
C ALA A 315 20.55 5.95 -26.15
N HIS A 316 21.40 6.52 -25.28
CA HIS A 316 21.16 7.81 -24.64
C HIS A 316 21.91 8.97 -25.32
N LEU A 317 22.96 8.70 -26.10
CA LEU A 317 23.76 9.74 -26.78
C LEU A 317 22.92 10.65 -27.69
N GLY A 318 21.91 10.12 -28.39
CA GLY A 318 21.05 10.93 -29.26
C GLY A 318 20.23 11.97 -28.48
N THR A 319 19.63 11.56 -27.36
CA THR A 319 18.87 12.49 -26.50
C THR A 319 19.79 13.49 -25.80
N LEU A 320 20.99 13.05 -25.41
CA LEU A 320 22.01 13.93 -24.83
C LEU A 320 22.47 14.99 -25.84
N TYR A 321 22.71 14.60 -27.10
CA TYR A 321 23.03 15.53 -28.18
C TYR A 321 21.96 16.62 -28.34
N ASP A 322 20.68 16.23 -28.38
CA ASP A 322 19.57 17.19 -28.46
C ASP A 322 19.56 18.16 -27.27
N THR A 323 19.78 17.65 -26.06
CA THR A 323 19.79 18.45 -24.84
C THR A 323 20.96 19.44 -24.84
N MET A 324 22.14 19.02 -25.28
CA MET A 324 23.33 19.87 -25.40
C MET A 324 23.15 20.95 -26.45
N LEU A 325 22.58 20.59 -27.60
CA LEU A 325 22.27 21.52 -28.67
C LEU A 325 21.32 22.61 -28.15
N GLU A 326 20.27 22.23 -27.45
CA GLU A 326 19.31 23.15 -26.83
C GLU A 326 19.96 24.07 -25.79
N GLN A 327 20.77 23.51 -24.88
CA GLN A 327 21.48 24.30 -23.86
C GLN A 327 22.48 25.29 -24.46
N ASN A 328 23.19 24.90 -25.53
CA ASN A 328 24.13 25.78 -26.21
C ASN A 328 23.38 26.88 -26.98
N LEU A 329 22.25 26.57 -27.63
CA LEU A 329 21.38 27.58 -28.25
C LEU A 329 20.87 28.58 -27.20
N CYS A 330 20.37 28.10 -26.05
CA CYS A 330 19.94 28.97 -24.95
C CYS A 330 21.07 29.90 -24.46
N ARG A 331 22.29 29.38 -24.29
CA ARG A 331 23.47 30.17 -23.89
C ARG A 331 23.81 31.28 -24.89
N ILE A 332 23.63 31.03 -26.19
CA ILE A 332 23.90 32.02 -27.24
C ILE A 332 22.80 33.10 -27.29
N ILE A 333 21.53 32.73 -27.09
CA ILE A 333 20.39 33.66 -27.19
C ILE A 333 20.12 34.47 -25.91
N GLU A 334 20.50 33.95 -24.73
CA GLU A 334 20.23 34.55 -23.41
C GLU A 334 20.54 36.06 -23.28
N PRO A 335 21.64 36.60 -23.83
CA PRO A 335 21.93 38.03 -23.72
C PRO A 335 21.19 38.92 -24.75
N TYR A 336 20.41 38.36 -25.67
CA TYR A 336 19.79 39.10 -26.77
C TYR A 336 18.25 39.04 -26.74
N SER A 337 17.60 40.19 -26.89
CA SER A 337 16.15 40.27 -27.14
C SER A 337 15.78 39.98 -28.60
N GLN A 338 16.70 40.26 -29.52
CA GLN A 338 16.57 40.01 -30.95
C GLN A 338 17.93 39.57 -31.50
N CYS A 339 17.97 38.46 -32.25
CA CYS A 339 19.22 37.87 -32.74
C CYS A 339 19.05 37.26 -34.14
N GLU A 340 20.02 37.48 -35.04
CA GLU A 340 20.00 36.90 -36.38
C GLU A 340 20.30 35.39 -36.34
N VAL A 341 19.54 34.59 -37.09
CA VAL A 341 19.73 33.12 -37.14
C VAL A 341 21.07 32.75 -37.79
N SER A 342 21.57 33.56 -38.73
CA SER A 342 22.91 33.46 -39.32
C SER A 342 24.00 33.53 -38.25
N PHE A 343 23.92 34.51 -37.35
CA PHE A 343 24.86 34.67 -36.24
C PHE A 343 24.83 33.45 -35.31
N ILE A 344 23.65 32.96 -34.95
CA ILE A 344 23.50 31.76 -34.11
C ILE A 344 24.15 30.54 -34.80
N ALA A 345 23.92 30.39 -36.11
CA ALA A 345 24.48 29.30 -36.91
C ALA A 345 26.01 29.31 -36.98
N GLU A 346 26.61 30.49 -37.13
CA GLU A 346 28.07 30.66 -37.09
C GLU A 346 28.65 30.32 -35.72
N GLN A 347 28.03 30.77 -34.64
CA GLN A 347 28.50 30.49 -33.27
C GLN A 347 28.44 29.00 -32.91
N ILE A 348 27.46 28.25 -33.41
CA ILE A 348 27.32 26.82 -33.15
C ILE A 348 28.00 25.93 -34.21
N ALA A 349 28.51 26.52 -35.29
CA ALA A 349 29.10 25.84 -36.43
C ALA A 349 28.18 24.78 -37.07
N LEU A 350 26.89 25.09 -37.22
CA LEU A 350 25.91 24.24 -37.90
C LEU A 350 25.20 24.98 -39.04
N PRO A 351 24.67 24.28 -40.05
CA PRO A 351 23.92 24.91 -41.14
C PRO A 351 22.69 25.67 -40.63
N ILE A 352 22.42 26.85 -41.21
CA ILE A 352 21.28 27.73 -40.86
C ILE A 352 19.96 26.95 -40.82
N ALA A 353 19.69 26.13 -41.84
CA ALA A 353 18.47 25.34 -41.92
C ALA A 353 18.26 24.36 -40.74
N GLN A 354 19.35 23.82 -40.18
CA GLN A 354 19.27 22.92 -39.02
C GLN A 354 18.98 23.71 -37.74
N VAL A 355 19.62 24.86 -37.57
CA VAL A 355 19.43 25.76 -36.42
C VAL A 355 18.02 26.33 -36.41
N GLU A 356 17.55 26.84 -37.55
CA GLU A 356 16.19 27.37 -37.70
C GLU A 356 15.13 26.30 -37.36
N LYS A 357 15.30 25.08 -37.90
CA LYS A 357 14.41 23.96 -37.59
C LYS A 357 14.43 23.63 -36.10
N LYS A 358 15.60 23.59 -35.45
CA LYS A 358 15.68 23.30 -34.01
C LYS A 358 15.08 24.40 -33.15
N LEU A 359 15.32 25.67 -33.48
CA LEU A 359 14.68 26.81 -32.81
C LEU A 359 13.15 26.76 -32.94
N SER A 360 12.63 26.43 -34.12
CA SER A 360 11.19 26.27 -34.33
C SER A 360 10.59 25.16 -33.47
N GLN A 361 11.30 24.02 -33.33
CA GLN A 361 10.89 22.92 -32.46
C GLN A 361 10.89 23.35 -30.99
N MET A 362 11.92 24.06 -30.53
CA MET A 362 12.02 24.52 -29.15
C MET A 362 10.91 25.53 -28.80
N ILE A 363 10.52 26.41 -29.74
CA ILE A 363 9.40 27.33 -29.57
C ILE A 363 8.07 26.55 -29.46
N LEU A 364 7.84 25.57 -30.34
CA LEU A 364 6.64 24.74 -30.31
C LEU A 364 6.53 23.90 -29.03
N ASP A 365 7.66 23.34 -28.57
CA ASP A 365 7.77 22.56 -27.34
C ASP A 365 7.72 23.44 -26.06
N LYS A 366 7.60 24.77 -26.22
CA LYS A 366 7.61 25.77 -25.13
C LYS A 366 8.86 25.68 -24.23
N LYS A 367 10.00 25.33 -24.80
CA LYS A 367 11.29 25.29 -24.09
C LYS A 367 11.89 26.68 -23.89
N PHE A 368 11.60 27.62 -24.79
CA PHE A 368 11.89 29.04 -24.61
C PHE A 368 10.80 29.89 -25.28
N SER A 369 10.61 31.11 -24.77
CA SER A 369 9.59 32.04 -25.23
C SER A 369 10.14 32.95 -26.33
N GLY A 370 9.71 32.73 -27.57
CA GLY A 370 10.11 33.57 -28.70
C GLY A 370 9.35 33.27 -29.97
N ILE A 371 9.58 34.07 -31.01
CA ILE A 371 9.06 33.86 -32.36
C ILE A 371 10.18 34.00 -33.38
N LEU A 372 10.10 33.22 -34.46
CA LEU A 372 11.08 33.22 -35.54
C LEU A 372 10.48 33.91 -36.76
N ASP A 373 11.10 35.00 -37.19
CA ASP A 373 10.77 35.70 -38.44
C ASP A 373 11.63 35.13 -39.57
N GLN A 374 11.03 34.25 -40.37
CA GLN A 374 11.70 33.58 -41.50
C GLN A 374 11.98 34.52 -42.69
N GLY A 375 11.26 35.64 -42.81
CA GLY A 375 11.45 36.58 -43.91
C GLY A 375 12.74 37.37 -43.76
N ILE A 376 13.04 37.80 -42.54
CA ILE A 376 14.24 38.59 -42.19
C ILE A 376 15.36 37.68 -41.65
N GLY A 377 15.04 36.46 -41.19
CA GLY A 377 15.99 35.52 -40.64
C GLY A 377 16.38 35.84 -39.19
N VAL A 378 15.43 36.31 -38.39
CA VAL A 378 15.67 36.84 -37.04
C VAL A 378 14.81 36.12 -36.00
N LEU A 379 15.43 35.79 -34.87
CA LEU A 379 14.76 35.29 -33.67
C LEU A 379 14.44 36.47 -32.74
N ILE A 380 13.19 36.60 -32.35
CA ILE A 380 12.73 37.57 -31.34
C ILE A 380 12.42 36.79 -30.07
N VAL A 381 13.11 37.13 -28.97
CA VAL A 381 12.93 36.52 -27.65
C VAL A 381 11.97 37.41 -26.85
N PHE A 382 10.93 36.79 -26.29
CA PHE A 382 9.97 37.50 -25.45
C PHE A 382 10.37 37.37 -23.98
N GLU A 383 10.23 38.47 -23.23
CA GLU A 383 10.20 38.39 -21.77
C GLU A 383 8.97 37.59 -21.35
N GLU A 384 9.12 36.68 -20.38
CA GLU A 384 7.98 35.94 -19.84
C GLU A 384 7.00 36.93 -19.20
N THR A 385 5.92 37.23 -19.91
CA THR A 385 4.86 38.07 -19.37
C THR A 385 4.18 37.32 -18.23
N PRO A 386 4.13 37.88 -17.01
CA PRO A 386 3.41 37.24 -15.92
C PRO A 386 1.94 37.10 -16.31
N VAL A 387 1.41 35.89 -16.22
CA VAL A 387 -0.01 35.65 -16.47
C VAL A 387 -0.81 36.44 -15.43
N ASP A 388 -1.67 37.34 -15.90
CA ASP A 388 -2.51 38.13 -15.00
C ASP A 388 -3.45 37.20 -14.23
N LYS A 389 -3.29 37.18 -12.89
CA LYS A 389 -4.14 36.41 -11.97
C LYS A 389 -5.63 36.74 -12.13
N THR A 390 -5.94 37.91 -12.70
CA THR A 390 -7.30 38.33 -13.03
C THR A 390 -7.95 37.36 -14.02
N TYR A 391 -7.22 36.80 -14.99
CA TYR A 391 -7.78 35.82 -15.93
C TYR A 391 -8.10 34.48 -15.28
N GLU A 392 -7.25 34.00 -14.38
CA GLU A 392 -7.51 32.78 -13.60
C GLU A 392 -8.74 32.97 -12.72
N THR A 393 -8.80 34.11 -12.00
CA THR A 393 -9.95 34.48 -11.16
C THR A 393 -11.24 34.66 -11.98
N ALA A 394 -11.15 35.22 -13.19
CA ALA A 394 -12.27 35.37 -14.11
C ALA A 394 -12.79 34.00 -14.60
N LEU A 395 -11.89 33.07 -14.93
CA LEU A 395 -12.26 31.70 -15.33
C LEU A 395 -12.94 30.95 -14.16
N GLU A 396 -12.42 31.09 -12.95
CA GLU A 396 -13.04 30.53 -11.76
C GLU A 396 -14.42 31.13 -11.50
N THR A 397 -14.59 32.44 -11.64
CA THR A 397 -15.90 33.09 -11.48
C THR A 397 -16.89 32.67 -12.55
N ILE A 398 -16.47 32.51 -13.81
CA ILE A 398 -17.32 31.95 -14.88
C ILE A 398 -17.78 30.53 -14.53
N GLN A 399 -16.87 29.68 -14.03
CA GLN A 399 -17.23 28.33 -13.58
C GLN A 399 -18.19 28.36 -12.39
N HIS A 400 -17.98 29.26 -11.44
CA HIS A 400 -18.90 29.46 -10.30
C HIS A 400 -20.27 29.95 -10.76
N MET A 401 -20.34 30.87 -11.71
CA MET A 401 -21.61 31.31 -12.30
C MET A 401 -22.32 30.16 -13.02
N GLY A 402 -21.60 29.31 -13.76
CA GLY A 402 -22.16 28.10 -14.37
C GLY A 402 -22.82 27.18 -13.33
N LYS A 403 -22.11 26.91 -12.23
CA LYS A 403 -22.66 26.13 -11.10
C LYS A 403 -23.91 26.77 -10.49
N VAL A 404 -23.95 28.11 -10.40
CA VAL A 404 -25.12 28.86 -9.90
C VAL A 404 -26.31 28.74 -10.86
N VAL A 405 -26.10 28.84 -12.17
CA VAL A 405 -27.14 28.64 -13.18
C VAL A 405 -27.71 27.22 -13.11
N ASP A 406 -26.84 26.21 -12.98
CA ASP A 406 -27.26 24.82 -12.83
C ASP A 406 -28.12 24.62 -11.56
N THR A 407 -27.71 25.23 -10.44
CA THR A 407 -28.50 25.17 -9.20
C THR A 407 -29.81 25.93 -9.30
N LEU A 408 -29.86 27.05 -10.01
CA LEU A 408 -31.09 27.79 -10.28
C LEU A 408 -32.05 26.98 -11.15
N TYR A 409 -31.56 26.30 -12.19
CA TYR A 409 -32.39 25.39 -13.00
C TYR A 409 -32.96 24.26 -12.17
N GLN A 410 -32.15 23.64 -11.31
CA GLN A 410 -32.62 22.60 -10.40
C GLN A 410 -33.66 23.13 -9.39
N LYS A 411 -33.51 24.36 -8.90
CA LYS A 411 -34.46 25.01 -8.00
C LYS A 411 -35.75 25.43 -8.70
N ALA A 412 -35.66 26.01 -9.90
CA ALA A 412 -36.80 26.39 -10.73
C ALA A 412 -37.64 25.16 -11.11
N LYS A 413 -36.98 24.04 -11.48
CA LYS A 413 -37.66 22.78 -11.75
C LYS A 413 -38.44 22.26 -10.53
N LYS A 414 -37.88 22.42 -9.33
CA LYS A 414 -38.54 22.09 -8.06
C LYS A 414 -39.73 23.02 -7.74
N LEU A 415 -39.66 24.30 -8.10
CA LEU A 415 -40.74 25.27 -7.93
C LEU A 415 -41.88 25.05 -8.93
N THR A 416 -41.57 24.78 -10.20
CA THR A 416 -42.60 24.44 -11.21
C THR A 416 -43.31 23.13 -10.90
N SER A 417 -42.66 22.17 -10.25
CA SER A 417 -43.34 20.96 -9.75
C SER A 417 -44.22 21.22 -8.52
N ALA A 418 -44.02 22.33 -7.81
CA ALA A 418 -44.87 22.75 -6.70
C ALA A 418 -46.09 23.54 -7.19
N ASP A 419 -45.90 24.42 -8.18
CA ASP A 419 -46.99 25.25 -8.74
C ASP A 419 -47.87 24.49 -9.77
N ALA A 420 -47.34 23.45 -10.44
CA ALA A 420 -48.15 22.57 -11.27
C ALA A 420 -49.20 21.77 -10.47
N CYS A 421 -49.00 21.60 -9.16
CA CYS A 421 -50.02 21.01 -8.27
C CYS A 421 -51.13 22.00 -7.87
N CYS A 422 -50.90 23.32 -7.95
CA CYS A 422 -51.94 24.32 -7.67
C CYS A 422 -52.76 24.71 -8.90
N ALA A 423 -52.21 24.62 -10.11
CA ALA A 423 -52.92 25.03 -11.33
C ALA A 423 -53.83 23.95 -11.96
N LEU A 424 -53.69 22.66 -11.58
CA LEU A 424 -54.52 21.57 -12.12
C LEU A 424 -55.73 21.21 -11.25
N ALA A 425 -55.94 21.86 -10.10
CA ALA A 425 -57.04 21.57 -9.18
C ALA A 425 -58.29 22.45 -9.37
N LEU A 426 -58.32 23.35 -10.37
CA LEU A 426 -59.42 24.30 -10.57
C LEU A 426 -60.14 24.20 -11.94
N GLU A 427 -59.79 23.24 -12.81
CA GLU A 427 -60.42 23.10 -14.13
C GLU A 427 -61.24 21.81 -14.36
N GLU A 428 -61.34 20.88 -13.40
CA GLU A 428 -62.16 19.66 -13.53
C GLU A 428 -63.48 19.71 -12.71
N VAL A 429 -64.22 20.81 -12.79
CA VAL A 429 -65.65 20.88 -12.35
C VAL A 429 -66.58 21.28 -13.51
N ARG A 430 -66.12 21.29 -14.76
CA ARG A 430 -66.99 21.53 -15.92
C ARG A 430 -66.74 20.52 -17.04
N SER A 431 -67.84 19.93 -17.52
CA SER A 431 -67.99 18.91 -18.59
C SER A 431 -67.34 17.55 -18.28
N GLY A 432 -68.03 16.42 -18.21
CA GLY A 432 -69.23 16.01 -18.93
C GLY A 432 -68.82 15.32 -20.23
N GLU A 433 -69.12 14.01 -20.31
CA GLU A 433 -69.23 13.17 -21.51
C GLU A 433 -68.15 12.10 -21.84
N VAL A 434 -68.68 10.87 -21.80
CA VAL A 434 -68.44 9.61 -22.53
C VAL A 434 -67.78 9.72 -23.93
N GLU A 435 -66.82 8.83 -24.25
CA GLU A 435 -66.68 7.99 -25.48
C GLU A 435 -65.37 7.16 -25.41
N LYS A 436 -65.35 5.81 -25.47
CA LYS A 436 -65.45 4.82 -26.58
C LYS A 436 -64.39 4.89 -27.71
N GLY A 437 -63.60 3.81 -27.80
CA GLY A 437 -62.99 3.23 -29.02
C GLY A 437 -61.53 3.60 -29.29
N ARG A 438 -60.69 2.82 -29.99
CA ARG A 438 -60.71 1.44 -30.52
C ARG A 438 -59.37 1.27 -31.29
N TYR A 439 -58.84 0.04 -31.36
CA TYR A 439 -57.94 -0.51 -32.41
C TYR A 439 -56.46 -0.03 -32.45
N HIS A 440 -55.44 -0.87 -32.69
CA HIS A 440 -55.30 -1.99 -33.62
C HIS A 440 -54.35 -3.12 -33.13
N LYS A 441 -54.45 -4.25 -33.82
CA LYS A 441 -53.85 -5.57 -33.59
C LYS A 441 -53.15 -6.00 -34.88
N MET A 442 -51.93 -6.56 -34.81
CA MET A 442 -51.26 -7.46 -35.79
C MET A 442 -49.75 -7.45 -35.46
N SER A 443 -48.91 -8.48 -35.62
CA SER A 443 -48.94 -9.93 -35.85
C SER A 443 -47.45 -10.35 -35.88
N SER A 444 -47.11 -11.56 -35.44
CA SER A 444 -45.77 -12.18 -35.55
C SER A 444 -45.51 -12.79 -36.94
N PRO A 445 -44.41 -13.54 -37.19
CA PRO A 445 -42.98 -13.20 -37.21
C PRO A 445 -42.33 -13.64 -38.57
N ASP A 446 -40.99 -13.59 -38.62
CA ASP A 446 -40.05 -14.30 -39.52
C ASP A 446 -39.33 -13.54 -40.66
N ASP A 447 -38.03 -13.84 -40.71
CA ASP A 447 -37.01 -13.73 -41.78
C ASP A 447 -36.32 -12.38 -42.04
N VAL A 448 -34.99 -12.24 -42.27
CA VAL A 448 -33.81 -13.15 -42.47
C VAL A 448 -32.55 -12.22 -42.50
N ILE A 449 -31.34 -12.55 -42.00
CA ILE A 449 -30.07 -12.99 -42.68
C ILE A 449 -28.96 -12.87 -41.58
N ILE A 450 -28.30 -13.91 -41.05
CA ILE A 450 -27.16 -14.74 -41.52
C ILE A 450 -25.93 -13.99 -42.08
N LEU A 451 -24.89 -13.79 -41.26
CA LEU A 451 -23.48 -13.93 -41.67
C LEU A 451 -22.69 -14.62 -40.55
N SER A 452 -22.04 -15.72 -40.92
CA SER A 452 -21.23 -16.64 -40.12
C SER A 452 -19.74 -16.26 -40.17
N ASN A 453 -19.00 -16.38 -39.05
CA ASN A 453 -18.04 -17.47 -38.80
C ASN A 453 -17.10 -17.22 -37.59
N GLU A 454 -16.98 -18.29 -36.81
CA GLU A 454 -15.79 -18.82 -36.11
C GLU A 454 -15.16 -18.16 -34.86
N THR A 455 -14.82 -19.08 -33.95
CA THR A 455 -13.88 -19.03 -32.82
C THR A 455 -14.31 -18.31 -31.53
N ILE A 456 -14.59 -19.08 -30.47
CA ILE A 456 -13.65 -19.37 -29.36
C ILE A 456 -14.40 -20.22 -28.33
N GLY A 457 -13.92 -21.45 -28.14
CA GLY A 457 -14.26 -22.27 -26.98
C GLY A 457 -13.61 -21.70 -25.72
N ASN A 458 -14.39 -21.55 -24.66
CA ASN A 458 -13.88 -21.32 -23.31
C ASN A 458 -14.88 -21.86 -22.27
N SER A 459 -14.86 -23.17 -22.04
CA SER A 459 -15.54 -23.82 -20.92
C SER A 459 -14.64 -24.85 -20.20
N THR A 460 -13.33 -24.64 -20.22
CA THR A 460 -12.35 -25.54 -19.58
C THR A 460 -11.62 -24.92 -18.38
N ILE A 461 -11.53 -23.59 -18.27
CA ILE A 461 -10.83 -22.91 -17.16
C ILE A 461 -11.63 -22.97 -15.85
N PHE A 462 -12.94 -22.77 -15.90
CA PHE A 462 -13.80 -22.83 -14.70
C PHE A 462 -13.98 -24.26 -14.18
N ALA A 463 -13.92 -25.27 -15.06
CA ALA A 463 -13.96 -26.66 -14.67
C ALA A 463 -12.65 -27.14 -14.01
N TYR A 464 -11.50 -26.64 -14.47
CA TYR A 464 -10.18 -27.00 -13.90
C TYR A 464 -9.90 -26.33 -12.55
N LEU A 465 -10.37 -25.09 -12.33
CA LEU A 465 -10.21 -24.38 -11.06
C LEU A 465 -10.97 -25.03 -9.89
N GLY A 466 -12.06 -25.77 -10.18
CA GLY A 466 -12.86 -26.45 -9.17
C GLY A 466 -12.26 -27.75 -8.60
N GLN A 467 -11.19 -28.28 -9.20
CA GLN A 467 -10.58 -29.56 -8.79
C GLN A 467 -9.38 -29.43 -7.84
N TYR A 468 -8.75 -28.25 -7.72
CA TYR A 468 -7.48 -28.08 -6.96
C TYR A 468 -7.55 -27.12 -5.77
N ILE A 469 -8.64 -26.36 -5.64
CA ILE A 469 -8.89 -25.56 -4.45
C ILE A 469 -10.13 -26.15 -3.82
N ASP A 470 -9.99 -26.75 -2.64
CA ASP A 470 -11.16 -27.02 -1.81
C ASP A 470 -11.74 -25.66 -1.44
N LEU A 471 -12.66 -25.20 -2.29
CA LEU A 471 -13.31 -23.90 -2.20
C LEU A 471 -14.00 -23.79 -0.84
N ASN A 472 -14.49 -24.91 -0.30
CA ASN A 472 -15.12 -24.95 1.02
C ASN A 472 -14.10 -24.77 2.13
N TYR A 473 -12.93 -25.40 2.06
CA TYR A 473 -11.85 -25.17 3.04
C TYR A 473 -11.28 -23.76 2.96
N SER A 474 -11.10 -23.22 1.76
CA SER A 474 -10.54 -21.88 1.54
C SER A 474 -11.52 -20.79 1.98
N ILE A 475 -12.81 -20.98 1.71
CA ILE A 475 -13.89 -20.11 2.20
C ILE A 475 -14.06 -20.27 3.72
N TRP A 476 -13.92 -21.48 4.26
CA TRP A 476 -13.95 -21.73 5.71
C TRP A 476 -12.79 -21.05 6.43
N LEU A 477 -11.57 -21.17 5.88
CA LEU A 477 -10.35 -20.57 6.41
C LEU A 477 -10.41 -19.04 6.31
N TYR A 478 -10.86 -18.50 5.17
CA TYR A 478 -11.15 -17.07 5.03
C TYR A 478 -12.17 -16.60 6.08
N ARG A 479 -13.27 -17.32 6.28
CA ARG A 479 -14.31 -16.97 7.26
C ARG A 479 -13.84 -17.07 8.71
N LEU A 480 -13.00 -18.05 9.04
CA LEU A 480 -12.37 -18.20 10.35
C LEU A 480 -11.36 -17.06 10.62
N LEU A 481 -10.60 -16.69 9.59
CA LEU A 481 -9.57 -15.66 9.68
C LEU A 481 -10.09 -14.25 9.47
N THR A 482 -11.30 -14.03 8.93
CA THR A 482 -11.83 -12.68 8.66
C THR A 482 -12.00 -11.82 9.93
N PRO A 483 -12.57 -12.32 11.05
CA PRO A 483 -12.62 -11.55 12.30
C PRO A 483 -11.23 -11.25 12.87
N VAL A 484 -10.28 -12.16 12.68
CA VAL A 484 -8.87 -11.97 13.05
C VAL A 484 -8.24 -10.89 12.16
N LEU A 485 -8.38 -10.99 10.84
CA LEU A 485 -7.94 -9.99 9.88
C LEU A 485 -8.50 -8.60 10.22
N VAL A 486 -9.82 -8.46 10.42
CA VAL A 486 -10.44 -7.16 10.73
C VAL A 486 -9.94 -6.56 12.07
N THR A 487 -9.79 -7.38 13.12
CA THR A 487 -9.30 -6.90 14.43
C THR A 487 -7.83 -6.49 14.44
N PHE A 488 -7.01 -7.01 13.50
CA PHE A 488 -5.62 -6.61 13.30
C PHE A 488 -5.41 -5.61 12.16
N LEU A 489 -6.40 -5.40 11.27
CA LEU A 489 -6.34 -4.44 10.15
C LEU A 489 -6.56 -2.99 10.60
N LEU A 490 -7.40 -2.74 11.60
CA LEU A 490 -7.66 -1.39 12.10
C LEU A 490 -6.42 -0.70 12.68
N PRO A 491 -5.58 -1.34 13.52
CA PRO A 491 -4.29 -0.77 13.90
C PRO A 491 -3.36 -0.51 12.71
N CYS A 492 -3.43 -1.35 11.65
CA CYS A 492 -2.70 -1.10 10.41
C CYS A 492 -3.21 0.16 9.67
N ALA A 493 -4.49 0.50 9.75
CA ALA A 493 -5.02 1.75 9.19
C ALA A 493 -4.47 2.98 9.92
N PHE A 494 -4.28 2.92 11.24
CA PHE A 494 -3.60 3.98 12.00
C PHE A 494 -2.14 4.12 11.62
N VAL A 495 -1.44 3.00 11.44
CA VAL A 495 -0.07 3.00 10.92
C VAL A 495 -0.03 3.62 9.52
N LEU A 496 -0.99 3.27 8.65
CA LEU A 496 -1.12 3.87 7.32
C LEU A 496 -1.35 5.39 7.42
N LEU A 497 -2.25 5.86 8.29
CA LEU A 497 -2.49 7.29 8.51
C LEU A 497 -1.20 8.04 8.94
N ILE A 498 -0.40 7.44 9.81
CA ILE A 498 0.90 7.98 10.20
C ILE A 498 1.85 8.06 9.00
N TYR A 499 1.93 6.99 8.19
CA TYR A 499 2.78 6.99 6.98
C TYR A 499 2.26 7.93 5.89
N CYS A 500 0.94 8.12 5.74
CA CYS A 500 0.35 9.13 4.87
C CYS A 500 0.74 10.54 5.35
N THR A 501 0.70 10.79 6.66
CA THR A 501 1.15 12.06 7.26
C THR A 501 2.65 12.28 7.00
N ILE A 502 3.49 11.26 7.17
CA ILE A 502 4.93 11.33 6.87
C ILE A 502 5.17 11.62 5.38
N SER A 503 4.44 10.93 4.49
CA SER A 503 4.55 11.10 3.04
C SER A 503 4.12 12.50 2.62
N PHE A 504 3.00 12.99 3.16
CA PHE A 504 2.53 14.36 2.94
C PHE A 504 3.53 15.39 3.43
N LEU A 505 4.08 15.24 4.65
CA LEU A 505 5.13 16.11 5.17
C LEU A 505 6.40 16.07 4.30
N TYR A 506 6.73 14.91 3.72
CA TYR A 506 7.89 14.76 2.85
C TYR A 506 7.68 15.46 1.50
N ILE A 507 6.50 15.30 0.88
CA ILE A 507 6.08 16.02 -0.33
C ILE A 507 6.04 17.51 -0.06
N TYR A 508 5.41 17.94 1.04
CA TYR A 508 5.33 19.34 1.43
C TYR A 508 6.72 19.93 1.69
N LYS A 509 7.65 19.19 2.31
CA LYS A 509 9.05 19.62 2.48
C LYS A 509 9.78 19.78 1.15
N LEU A 510 9.57 18.88 0.20
CA LEU A 510 10.13 18.97 -1.15
C LEU A 510 9.56 20.16 -1.92
N HIS A 511 8.24 20.38 -1.83
CA HIS A 511 7.54 21.48 -2.49
C HIS A 511 7.84 22.83 -1.83
N SER A 512 7.97 22.89 -0.51
CA SER A 512 8.33 24.11 0.21
C SER A 512 9.75 24.58 -0.11
N ARG A 513 10.67 23.67 -0.45
CA ARG A 513 12.01 24.07 -0.98
C ARG A 513 11.92 24.79 -2.32
N PHE A 514 10.90 24.46 -3.12
CA PHE A 514 10.60 25.14 -4.38
C PHE A 514 9.90 26.50 -4.12
N ILE A 515 8.96 26.56 -3.17
CA ILE A 515 8.28 27.81 -2.77
C ILE A 515 9.25 28.81 -2.10
N LEU A 516 10.19 28.33 -1.28
CA LEU A 516 11.22 29.14 -0.62
C LEU A 516 12.24 29.75 -1.61
N GLN A 517 12.33 29.24 -2.84
CA GLN A 517 13.09 29.90 -3.92
C GLN A 517 12.31 31.05 -4.57
N VAL A 518 11.00 31.18 -4.30
CA VAL A 518 10.09 32.18 -4.90
C VAL A 518 9.68 33.28 -3.89
N TYR A 519 9.69 32.99 -2.58
CA TYR A 519 9.35 33.96 -1.54
C TYR A 519 10.60 34.44 -0.78
N ASN A 520 10.79 35.77 -0.74
CA ASN A 520 11.87 36.42 0.01
C ASN A 520 11.86 36.04 1.50
N GLU A 521 13.06 35.80 2.02
CA GLU A 521 13.37 35.46 3.41
C GLU A 521 12.77 36.49 4.38
N GLY A 522 11.79 36.06 5.19
CA GLY A 522 11.25 36.91 6.25
C GLY A 522 10.18 36.24 7.12
N ASP A 523 9.09 35.76 6.51
CA ASP A 523 7.84 35.47 7.26
C ASP A 523 7.31 34.03 7.16
N PHE A 524 7.96 33.11 6.43
CA PHE A 524 7.43 31.75 6.23
C PHE A 524 8.16 30.68 7.09
N ASP A 525 7.64 30.38 8.29
CA ASP A 525 8.10 29.20 9.05
C ASP A 525 7.41 27.93 8.54
N PHE A 526 8.13 27.20 7.67
CA PHE A 526 7.77 25.86 7.19
C PHE A 526 7.29 24.95 8.34
N TRP A 527 7.94 25.01 9.51
CA TRP A 527 7.64 24.12 10.61
C TRP A 527 6.31 24.45 11.26
N ASP A 528 5.93 25.73 11.39
CA ASP A 528 4.63 26.13 11.93
C ASP A 528 3.48 25.69 11.02
N VAL A 529 3.62 25.86 9.70
CA VAL A 529 2.58 25.44 8.75
C VAL A 529 2.44 23.90 8.75
N ALA A 530 3.58 23.19 8.72
CA ALA A 530 3.58 21.73 8.80
C ALA A 530 2.95 21.22 10.09
N ARG A 531 3.26 21.84 11.25
CA ARG A 531 2.67 21.50 12.55
C ARG A 531 1.17 21.78 12.57
N THR A 532 0.73 22.91 12.02
CA THR A 532 -0.69 23.28 11.93
C THR A 532 -1.47 22.25 11.11
N LEU A 533 -0.97 21.85 9.94
CA LEU A 533 -1.63 20.85 9.09
C LEU A 533 -1.73 19.49 9.78
N VAL A 534 -0.63 19.01 10.38
CA VAL A 534 -0.62 17.75 11.14
C VAL A 534 -1.60 17.83 12.31
N ALA A 535 -1.60 18.93 13.06
CA ALA A 535 -2.51 19.12 14.17
C ALA A 535 -3.98 19.09 13.72
N VAL A 536 -4.35 19.79 12.64
CA VAL A 536 -5.73 19.76 12.10
C VAL A 536 -6.15 18.33 11.72
N VAL A 537 -5.30 17.57 11.04
CA VAL A 537 -5.63 16.19 10.62
C VAL A 537 -5.82 15.28 11.83
N TRP A 538 -4.89 15.31 12.80
CA TRP A 538 -4.98 14.46 13.99
C TRP A 538 -6.12 14.88 14.92
N ASP A 539 -6.38 16.18 15.05
CA ASP A 539 -7.50 16.72 15.82
C ASP A 539 -8.85 16.33 15.21
N ALA A 540 -8.99 16.46 13.90
CA ALA A 540 -10.18 16.03 13.15
C ALA A 540 -10.37 14.51 13.24
N HIS A 541 -9.29 13.73 13.10
CA HIS A 541 -9.36 12.28 13.24
C HIS A 541 -9.82 11.87 14.65
N GLY A 542 -9.20 12.42 15.70
CA GLY A 542 -9.58 12.15 17.09
C GLY A 542 -11.02 12.56 17.37
N TRP A 543 -11.45 13.70 16.83
CA TRP A 543 -12.83 14.19 16.94
C TRP A 543 -13.84 13.28 16.25
N ILE A 544 -13.58 12.86 15.00
CA ILE A 544 -14.51 12.02 14.22
C ILE A 544 -14.55 10.59 14.76
N PHE A 545 -13.39 9.97 14.94
CA PHE A 545 -13.31 8.53 15.22
C PHE A 545 -13.55 8.22 16.70
N HIS A 546 -12.98 9.01 17.61
CA HIS A 546 -13.07 8.80 19.06
C HIS A 546 -13.93 9.81 19.79
N GLY A 547 -14.52 10.82 19.13
CA GLY A 547 -15.22 11.89 19.85
C GLY A 547 -14.31 12.58 20.88
N TYR A 548 -13.03 12.79 20.52
CA TYR A 548 -11.96 13.15 21.45
C TYR A 548 -12.18 14.50 22.15
N GLU A 549 -12.14 14.48 23.49
CA GLU A 549 -12.31 15.64 24.35
C GLU A 549 -11.15 15.79 25.37
N VAL A 550 -10.92 17.02 25.83
CA VAL A 550 -9.92 17.34 26.87
C VAL A 550 -10.57 18.14 27.99
N CYS A 551 -10.42 17.66 29.23
CA CYS A 551 -10.88 18.28 30.46
C CYS A 551 -9.67 18.75 31.29
N GLY A 552 -9.74 19.95 31.88
CA GLY A 552 -8.65 20.52 32.68
C GLY A 552 -7.62 21.29 31.85
N LEU A 553 -7.99 21.82 30.68
CA LEU A 553 -7.09 22.59 29.82
C LEU A 553 -6.60 23.90 30.47
N GLU A 554 -7.30 24.36 31.50
CA GLU A 554 -6.97 25.46 32.39
C GLU A 554 -5.79 25.15 33.33
N ASN A 555 -5.48 23.87 33.57
CA ASN A 555 -4.34 23.47 34.40
C ASN A 555 -3.00 23.61 33.67
N LEU A 556 -3.01 23.81 32.35
CA LEU A 556 -1.80 24.08 31.57
C LEU A 556 -1.43 25.56 31.67
N PRO A 557 -0.14 25.89 31.89
CA PRO A 557 0.29 27.27 31.90
C PRO A 557 0.19 27.89 30.50
N ASP A 558 -0.25 29.15 30.42
CA ASP A 558 -0.19 29.93 29.17
C ASP A 558 1.24 30.35 28.81
N THR A 559 2.09 30.57 29.82
CA THR A 559 3.52 30.89 29.67
C THR A 559 4.35 30.13 30.71
N GLY A 560 5.56 29.70 30.34
CA GLY A 560 6.45 28.96 31.25
C GLY A 560 6.33 27.44 31.15
N SER A 561 7.19 26.72 31.87
CA SER A 561 7.39 25.28 31.71
C SER A 561 6.39 24.43 32.51
N ALA A 562 6.03 23.27 31.98
CA ALA A 562 5.29 22.23 32.71
C ALA A 562 5.70 20.83 32.25
N LEU A 563 5.78 19.90 33.19
CA LEU A 563 6.06 18.49 32.94
C LEU A 563 4.76 17.68 33.01
N ILE A 564 4.26 17.22 31.88
CA ILE A 564 3.05 16.39 31.77
C ILE A 564 3.44 14.93 31.94
N ILE A 565 2.92 14.27 32.97
CA ILE A 565 3.15 12.85 33.23
C ILE A 565 1.87 12.09 32.94
N TYR A 566 1.92 11.18 31.97
CA TYR A 566 0.73 10.50 31.47
C TYR A 566 0.83 8.98 31.52
N TYR A 567 -0.34 8.34 31.62
CA TYR A 567 -0.49 6.89 31.51
C TYR A 567 -0.23 6.38 30.09
N HIS A 568 0.62 5.36 29.91
CA HIS A 568 0.92 4.85 28.57
C HIS A 568 -0.06 3.74 28.13
N GLY A 569 -0.93 4.06 27.17
CA GLY A 569 -1.80 3.08 26.48
C GLY A 569 -1.04 2.05 25.64
N ALA A 570 -1.72 1.07 25.05
CA ALA A 570 -1.05 0.10 24.17
C ALA A 570 -0.39 0.78 22.96
N ILE A 571 -1.06 1.79 22.40
CA ILE A 571 -0.53 2.75 21.43
C ILE A 571 -0.83 4.15 21.99
N PRO A 572 0.15 5.06 22.10
CA PRO A 572 -0.04 6.37 22.73
C PRO A 572 -0.65 7.37 21.73
N ILE A 573 -1.78 7.00 21.12
CA ILE A 573 -2.45 7.83 20.11
C ILE A 573 -3.13 9.05 20.72
N ASP A 574 -3.54 8.95 21.97
CA ASP A 574 -4.09 10.04 22.77
C ASP A 574 -3.12 11.20 22.90
N MET A 575 -1.81 10.93 22.95
CA MET A 575 -0.79 11.98 22.95
C MET A 575 -0.77 12.77 21.63
N TYR A 576 -1.03 12.15 20.48
CA TYR A 576 -1.14 12.86 19.19
C TYR A 576 -2.36 13.77 19.18
N TYR A 577 -3.50 13.30 19.67
CA TYR A 577 -4.70 14.14 19.77
C TYR A 577 -4.53 15.27 20.78
N PHE A 578 -3.91 14.99 21.93
CA PHE A 578 -3.68 15.98 22.98
C PHE A 578 -2.71 17.08 22.51
N THR A 579 -1.55 16.70 21.95
CA THR A 579 -0.59 17.68 21.40
C THR A 579 -1.20 18.53 20.28
N ALA A 580 -1.95 17.92 19.37
CA ALA A 580 -2.66 18.63 18.31
C ALA A 580 -3.67 19.64 18.88
N ARG A 581 -4.50 19.22 19.84
CA ARG A 581 -5.51 20.08 20.47
C ARG A 581 -4.89 21.25 21.23
N VAL A 582 -3.80 21.02 21.97
CA VAL A 582 -3.08 22.08 22.69
C VAL A 582 -2.42 23.05 21.72
N TYR A 583 -1.79 22.56 20.64
CA TYR A 583 -1.20 23.43 19.63
C TYR A 583 -2.26 24.31 18.95
N LEU A 584 -3.40 23.75 18.55
CA LEU A 584 -4.47 24.51 17.90
C LEU A 584 -5.16 25.52 18.82
N LYS A 585 -5.36 25.18 20.11
CA LYS A 585 -6.08 26.06 21.06
C LYS A 585 -5.20 27.07 21.80
N ARG A 586 -3.96 26.70 22.11
CA ARG A 586 -3.06 27.52 22.95
C ARG A 586 -1.81 27.98 22.19
N GLN A 587 -1.59 27.53 20.95
CA GLN A 587 -0.37 27.82 20.17
C GLN A 587 0.92 27.46 20.92
N ARG A 588 0.86 26.45 21.80
CA ARG A 588 2.02 25.96 22.55
C ARG A 588 2.40 24.55 22.10
N LEU A 589 3.70 24.33 21.95
CA LEU A 589 4.25 23.01 21.66
C LEU A 589 4.52 22.23 22.95
N ILE A 590 4.24 20.93 22.89
CA ILE A 590 4.63 19.96 23.90
C ILE A 590 5.74 19.11 23.31
N TYR A 591 6.90 19.13 23.93
CA TYR A 591 8.01 18.23 23.61
C TYR A 591 7.70 16.86 24.19
N THR A 592 7.90 15.79 23.45
CA THR A 592 7.56 14.44 23.93
C THR A 592 8.77 13.54 23.98
N VAL A 593 8.98 12.86 25.11
CA VAL A 593 10.04 11.86 25.24
C VAL A 593 9.59 10.55 24.60
N GLY A 594 10.29 10.13 23.53
CA GLY A 594 10.05 8.88 22.82
C GLY A 594 11.17 7.86 23.04
N ASP A 595 10.85 6.56 22.92
CA ASP A 595 11.85 5.50 23.01
C ASP A 595 12.77 5.50 21.78
N ARG A 596 14.04 5.09 21.97
CA ARG A 596 15.07 5.06 20.92
C ARG A 596 14.70 4.14 19.75
N PHE A 597 13.86 3.12 19.93
CA PHE A 597 13.46 2.24 18.82
C PHE A 597 12.73 3.00 17.70
N LEU A 598 12.05 4.10 18.01
CA LEU A 598 11.33 4.92 17.03
C LEU A 598 12.27 5.47 15.94
N ASN A 599 13.54 5.73 16.27
CA ASN A 599 14.54 6.18 15.29
C ASN A 599 14.96 5.10 14.29
N LYS A 600 14.65 3.82 14.57
CA LYS A 600 14.87 2.69 13.67
C LYS A 600 13.71 2.49 12.68
N VAL A 601 12.57 3.17 12.90
CA VAL A 601 11.40 3.07 12.03
C VAL A 601 11.59 4.01 10.82
N PRO A 602 11.51 3.50 9.57
CA PRO A 602 11.66 4.32 8.37
C PRO A 602 10.70 5.52 8.33
N GLY A 603 11.16 6.69 7.91
CA GLY A 603 10.35 7.91 7.80
C GLY A 603 10.04 8.64 9.12
N TRP A 604 10.20 7.98 10.28
CA TRP A 604 9.81 8.53 11.58
C TRP A 604 10.58 9.79 12.01
N LYS A 605 11.83 9.94 11.55
CA LYS A 605 12.68 11.11 11.88
C LYS A 605 12.05 12.44 11.47
N LEU A 606 11.26 12.47 10.39
CA LEU A 606 10.61 13.70 9.93
C LEU A 606 9.46 14.09 10.86
N LEU A 607 8.58 13.13 11.18
CA LEU A 607 7.47 13.34 12.12
C LEU A 607 7.98 13.70 13.52
N ALA A 608 9.02 13.01 13.99
CA ALA A 608 9.65 13.31 15.28
C ALA A 608 10.21 14.74 15.35
N ARG A 609 10.72 15.28 14.24
CA ARG A 609 11.21 16.66 14.18
C ARG A 609 10.07 17.69 14.19
N VAL A 610 8.99 17.43 13.46
CA VAL A 610 7.80 18.29 13.40
C VAL A 610 7.10 18.35 14.76
N MET A 611 6.89 17.19 15.39
CA MET A 611 6.18 17.06 16.67
C MET A 611 7.10 17.16 17.90
N LYS A 612 8.37 17.53 17.73
CA LYS A 612 9.39 17.64 18.80
C LYS A 612 9.46 16.40 19.71
N ILE A 613 9.44 15.21 19.10
CA ILE A 613 9.61 13.93 19.77
C ILE A 613 11.10 13.58 19.77
N SER A 614 11.70 13.38 20.95
CA SER A 614 13.12 13.06 21.06
C SER A 614 13.42 12.00 22.14
N PRO A 615 14.49 11.21 22.00
CA PRO A 615 14.98 10.38 23.10
C PRO A 615 15.64 11.28 24.15
N GLY A 616 14.97 11.46 25.29
CA GLY A 616 15.42 12.38 26.34
C GLY A 616 16.30 11.72 27.41
N THR A 617 17.44 12.33 27.71
CA THR A 617 18.16 12.15 29.00
C THR A 617 17.63 13.15 30.03
N VAL A 618 17.90 12.91 31.32
CA VAL A 618 17.48 13.81 32.40
C VAL A 618 17.92 15.25 32.14
N GLN A 619 19.18 15.45 31.76
CA GLN A 619 19.75 16.78 31.49
C GLN A 619 19.10 17.46 30.28
N SER A 620 18.87 16.72 29.18
CA SER A 620 18.22 17.27 27.98
C SER A 620 16.77 17.68 28.25
N CYS A 621 16.03 16.85 29.00
CA CYS A 621 14.66 17.13 29.40
C CYS A 621 14.59 18.32 30.35
N ALA A 622 15.51 18.41 31.31
CA ALA A 622 15.59 19.54 32.22
C ALA A 622 15.93 20.85 31.50
N SER A 623 16.77 20.80 30.44
CA SER A 623 17.05 21.96 29.59
C SER A 623 15.79 22.46 28.88
N VAL A 624 15.03 21.57 28.24
CA VAL A 624 13.78 21.93 27.53
C VAL A 624 12.80 22.65 28.46
N LEU A 625 12.68 22.18 29.71
CA LEU A 625 11.85 22.81 30.72
C LEU A 625 12.43 24.15 31.19
N ARG A 626 13.75 24.26 31.42
CA ARG A 626 14.38 25.55 31.77
C ARG A 626 14.21 26.62 30.69
N ASP A 627 14.13 26.21 29.43
CA ASP A 627 13.85 27.09 28.29
C ASP A 627 12.36 27.54 28.21
N GLY A 628 11.53 27.16 29.20
CA GLY A 628 10.12 27.56 29.30
C GLY A 628 9.16 26.71 28.47
N ASN A 629 9.60 25.61 27.87
CA ASN A 629 8.76 24.73 27.06
C ASN A 629 8.00 23.72 27.92
N MET A 630 6.91 23.15 27.38
CA MET A 630 6.23 22.02 27.99
C MET A 630 6.86 20.70 27.54
N LEU A 631 6.94 19.72 28.44
CA LEU A 631 7.49 18.39 28.17
C LEU A 631 6.52 17.31 28.65
N SER A 632 6.30 16.26 27.87
CA SER A 632 5.48 15.11 28.24
C SER A 632 6.29 13.82 28.34
N ILE A 633 6.14 13.08 29.42
CA ILE A 633 6.84 11.80 29.67
C ILE A 633 5.84 10.75 30.16
N ALA A 634 5.95 9.53 29.61
CA ALA A 634 5.28 8.34 30.13
C ALA A 634 6.30 7.47 30.91
N PRO A 635 6.26 7.43 32.26
CA PRO A 635 7.28 6.74 33.06
C PRO A 635 7.37 5.23 32.79
N GLY A 636 6.23 4.58 32.58
CA GLY A 636 6.14 3.17 32.22
C GLY A 636 6.69 2.84 30.83
N GLY A 637 6.68 3.81 29.92
CA GLY A 637 7.19 3.69 28.54
C GLY A 637 6.67 2.47 27.79
N VAL A 638 7.51 1.91 26.89
CA VAL A 638 7.16 0.77 26.03
C VAL A 638 6.83 -0.51 26.81
N TYR A 639 7.33 -0.63 28.06
CA TYR A 639 7.00 -1.77 28.92
C TYR A 639 5.54 -1.70 29.40
N GLU A 640 5.10 -0.55 29.91
CA GLU A 640 3.70 -0.33 30.29
C GLU A 640 2.76 -0.41 29.08
N ALA A 641 3.18 0.12 27.93
CA ALA A 641 2.46 0.01 26.67
C ALA A 641 2.13 -1.44 26.34
N GLN A 642 3.15 -2.29 26.28
CA GLN A 642 2.98 -3.68 25.90
C GLN A 642 2.29 -4.51 26.99
N PHE A 643 2.58 -4.30 28.27
CA PHE A 643 2.24 -5.27 29.32
C PHE A 643 1.13 -4.89 30.30
N GLY A 644 0.61 -3.67 30.25
CA GLY A 644 -0.59 -3.31 31.00
C GLY A 644 -1.83 -4.03 30.48
N ASP A 645 -2.86 -4.08 31.32
CA ASP A 645 -4.09 -4.82 31.11
C ASP A 645 -5.33 -3.94 31.38
N SER A 646 -6.49 -4.58 31.48
CA SER A 646 -7.78 -3.92 31.71
C SER A 646 -7.90 -3.28 33.10
N ASN A 647 -6.94 -3.49 34.01
CA ASN A 647 -6.97 -2.91 35.35
C ASN A 647 -6.28 -1.55 35.44
N TYR A 648 -5.67 -1.08 34.35
CA TYR A 648 -4.98 0.22 34.29
C TYR A 648 -3.84 0.37 35.33
N GLU A 649 -3.25 -0.74 35.79
CA GLU A 649 -2.13 -0.72 36.74
C GLU A 649 -0.93 0.07 36.17
N LEU A 650 -0.32 0.91 37.02
CA LEU A 650 0.91 1.64 36.70
C LEU A 650 2.11 0.70 36.79
N LEU A 651 2.86 0.57 35.69
CA LEU A 651 3.98 -0.37 35.57
C LEU A 651 5.33 0.35 35.56
N TRP A 652 5.54 1.27 36.50
CA TRP A 652 6.73 2.14 36.54
C TRP A 652 7.97 1.46 37.11
N ARG A 653 7.82 0.44 37.96
CA ARG A 653 8.91 -0.24 38.67
C ARG A 653 9.78 0.80 39.42
N GLN A 654 11.11 0.66 39.40
CA GLN A 654 12.06 1.60 40.04
C GLN A 654 12.40 2.83 39.17
N ARG A 655 11.52 3.26 38.25
CA ARG A 655 11.83 4.36 37.31
C ARG A 655 11.47 5.73 37.90
N VAL A 656 12.48 6.40 38.45
CA VAL A 656 12.37 7.76 39.03
C VAL A 656 12.92 8.88 38.11
N GLY A 657 13.18 8.57 36.83
CA GLY A 657 13.85 9.50 35.91
C GLY A 657 13.11 10.82 35.68
N PHE A 658 11.77 10.77 35.55
CA PHE A 658 10.96 11.97 35.36
C PHE A 658 10.93 12.86 36.62
N ALA A 659 10.96 12.26 37.81
CA ALA A 659 11.02 12.99 39.07
C ALA A 659 12.34 13.76 39.20
N LYS A 660 13.47 13.15 38.78
CA LYS A 660 14.76 13.85 38.69
C LYS A 660 14.72 15.04 37.72
N VAL A 661 14.06 14.89 36.57
CA VAL A 661 13.86 15.99 35.61
C VAL A 661 13.07 17.14 36.24
N ALA A 662 11.98 16.84 36.95
CA ALA A 662 11.16 17.85 37.62
C ALA A 662 11.94 18.59 38.71
N ILE A 663 12.70 17.87 39.53
CA ILE A 663 13.53 18.46 40.60
C ILE A 663 14.63 19.36 40.01
N GLU A 664 15.32 18.90 38.96
CA GLU A 664 16.42 19.66 38.35
C GLU A 664 15.92 20.92 37.61
N SER A 665 14.75 20.86 36.98
CA SER A 665 14.15 21.98 36.25
C SER A 665 13.29 22.91 37.11
N LYS A 666 12.91 22.47 38.33
CA LYS A 666 11.94 23.14 39.21
C LYS A 666 10.58 23.39 38.54
N ALA A 667 10.22 22.56 37.55
CA ALA A 667 8.96 22.70 36.82
C ALA A 667 7.80 21.97 37.54
N PRO A 668 6.56 22.51 37.48
CA PRO A 668 5.39 21.81 38.00
C PRO A 668 5.06 20.56 37.18
N ILE A 669 4.53 19.54 37.85
CA ILE A 669 4.08 18.29 37.23
C ILE A 669 2.57 18.30 37.04
N ILE A 670 2.09 17.98 35.85
CA ILE A 670 0.66 17.85 35.54
C ILE A 670 0.35 16.36 35.26
N PRO A 671 -0.37 15.67 36.17
CA PRO A 671 -0.78 14.29 35.93
C PRO A 671 -1.87 14.24 34.86
N MET A 672 -1.79 13.28 33.95
CA MET A 672 -2.69 13.12 32.81
C MET A 672 -3.16 11.67 32.67
N PHE A 673 -4.46 11.48 32.45
CA PHE A 673 -5.06 10.19 32.14
C PHE A 673 -6.07 10.31 30.99
N THR A 674 -6.12 9.33 30.09
CA THR A 674 -7.11 9.27 29.02
C THR A 674 -8.04 8.08 29.20
N GLU A 675 -9.35 8.36 29.31
CA GLU A 675 -10.41 7.36 29.45
C GLU A 675 -10.48 6.44 28.23
N ASN A 676 -10.76 5.15 28.46
CA ASN A 676 -10.93 4.09 27.47
C ASN A 676 -9.72 3.81 26.57
N LEU A 677 -8.54 4.32 26.94
CA LEU A 677 -7.32 4.19 26.14
C LEU A 677 -6.94 2.73 25.87
N ARG A 678 -7.11 1.84 26.86
CA ARG A 678 -6.90 0.38 26.72
C ARG A 678 -8.07 -0.32 26.04
N GLU A 679 -9.24 0.29 25.95
CA GLU A 679 -10.38 -0.27 25.21
C GLU A 679 -10.29 0.07 23.72
N GLY A 680 -9.68 1.21 23.38
CA GLY A 680 -9.36 1.55 21.99
C GLY A 680 -8.31 0.61 21.40
N PHE A 681 -7.24 0.30 22.15
CA PHE A 681 -6.16 -0.58 21.72
C PHE A 681 -5.69 -1.52 22.83
N ARG A 682 -5.61 -2.83 22.54
CA ARG A 682 -5.18 -3.87 23.47
C ARG A 682 -4.02 -4.70 22.95
N SER A 683 -3.14 -5.11 23.86
CA SER A 683 -2.11 -6.10 23.57
C SER A 683 -2.67 -7.52 23.73
N VAL A 684 -2.31 -8.44 22.82
CA VAL A 684 -2.80 -9.83 22.84
C VAL A 684 -2.43 -10.53 24.16
N GLY A 685 -3.41 -11.10 24.87
CA GLY A 685 -3.25 -11.73 26.18
C GLY A 685 -2.47 -13.05 26.19
N LEU A 686 -2.41 -13.74 25.04
CA LEU A 686 -1.76 -15.04 24.89
C LEU A 686 -0.23 -14.94 25.08
N ALA A 687 0.35 -15.96 25.72
CA ALA A 687 1.79 -16.12 25.89
C ALA A 687 2.54 -14.90 26.50
N LYS A 688 1.90 -14.14 27.41
CA LYS A 688 2.48 -12.95 28.06
C LYS A 688 3.93 -13.18 28.56
N ARG A 689 4.22 -14.33 29.18
CA ARG A 689 5.57 -14.68 29.67
C ARG A 689 6.60 -14.81 28.54
N LEU A 690 6.23 -15.37 27.39
CA LEU A 690 7.10 -15.49 26.21
C LEU A 690 7.44 -14.10 25.67
N PHE A 691 6.44 -13.24 25.49
CA PHE A 691 6.67 -11.87 24.99
C PHE A 691 7.47 -11.00 25.96
N ILE A 692 7.33 -11.19 27.28
CA ILE A 692 8.21 -10.52 28.26
C ILE A 692 9.66 -10.98 28.08
N ARG A 693 9.91 -12.29 27.94
CA ARG A 693 11.25 -12.83 27.69
C ARG A 693 11.84 -12.27 26.39
N LEU A 694 11.06 -12.28 25.31
CA LEU A 694 11.48 -11.77 24.02
C LEU A 694 11.78 -10.27 24.07
N TYR A 695 10.90 -9.45 24.66
CA TYR A 695 11.12 -8.02 24.83
C TYR A 695 12.37 -7.70 25.67
N ASN A 696 12.62 -8.46 26.74
CA ASN A 696 13.84 -8.26 27.54
C ASN A 696 15.12 -8.57 26.75
N LEU A 697 15.05 -9.51 25.78
CA LEU A 697 16.16 -9.89 24.91
C LEU A 697 16.39 -8.87 23.77
N VAL A 698 15.34 -8.53 23.02
CA VAL A 698 15.46 -7.70 21.80
C VAL A 698 15.29 -6.20 22.04
N ARG A 699 14.67 -5.80 23.17
CA ARG A 699 14.29 -4.41 23.51
C ARG A 699 13.48 -3.70 22.40
N PHE A 700 12.74 -4.48 21.62
CA PHE A 700 11.85 -4.02 20.55
C PHE A 700 10.42 -4.44 20.86
N PRO A 701 9.40 -3.60 20.60
CA PRO A 701 8.00 -3.98 20.85
C PRO A 701 7.56 -5.07 19.88
N VAL A 702 7.44 -6.30 20.40
CA VAL A 702 7.14 -7.52 19.63
C VAL A 702 5.78 -8.11 19.99
N ARG A 703 5.13 -7.61 21.05
CA ARG A 703 3.82 -8.11 21.47
C ARG A 703 2.75 -7.56 20.50
N PRO A 704 1.99 -8.43 19.83
CA PRO A 704 0.95 -7.98 18.90
C PRO A 704 -0.12 -7.14 19.61
N ILE A 705 -0.55 -6.07 18.94
CA ILE A 705 -1.63 -5.18 19.38
C ILE A 705 -2.81 -5.37 18.43
N TYR A 706 -4.02 -5.42 18.98
CA TYR A 706 -5.28 -5.42 18.25
C TYR A 706 -6.15 -4.28 18.78
N GLY A 707 -7.11 -3.81 17.97
CA GLY A 707 -7.99 -2.71 18.37
C GLY A 707 -8.16 -1.69 17.26
N GLY A 708 -8.14 -0.40 17.60
CA GLY A 708 -8.65 0.66 16.74
C GLY A 708 -10.18 0.76 16.81
N PHE A 709 -10.77 0.41 17.96
CA PHE A 709 -12.20 0.52 18.16
C PHE A 709 -12.61 1.99 18.31
N PRO A 710 -13.76 2.43 17.75
CA PRO A 710 -14.24 3.81 17.82
C PRO A 710 -14.83 4.16 19.20
N VAL A 711 -14.07 3.90 20.26
CA VAL A 711 -14.47 4.20 21.64
C VAL A 711 -14.24 5.67 21.97
N LYS A 712 -15.00 6.21 22.94
CA LYS A 712 -14.86 7.61 23.35
C LYS A 712 -13.57 7.83 24.12
N PHE A 713 -12.72 8.76 23.67
CA PHE A 713 -11.52 9.18 24.40
C PHE A 713 -11.73 10.54 25.05
N ARG A 714 -11.50 10.60 26.36
CA ARG A 714 -11.51 11.85 27.13
C ARG A 714 -10.23 11.95 27.95
N THR A 715 -9.42 12.96 27.65
CA THR A 715 -8.19 13.24 28.42
C THR A 715 -8.53 14.13 29.61
N HIS A 716 -8.10 13.72 30.80
CA HIS A 716 -8.24 14.43 32.05
C HIS A 716 -6.87 14.92 32.53
N LEU A 717 -6.73 16.23 32.67
CA LEU A 717 -5.57 16.87 33.27
C LEU A 717 -5.87 17.15 34.74
N GLY A 718 -5.09 16.54 35.63
CA GLY A 718 -5.20 16.78 37.06
C GLY A 718 -4.60 18.12 37.49
N THR A 719 -4.73 18.43 38.77
CA THR A 719 -4.20 19.66 39.37
C THR A 719 -2.67 19.68 39.30
N PRO A 720 -2.04 20.81 38.92
CA PRO A 720 -0.58 20.91 38.88
C PRO A 720 0.04 20.67 40.27
N ILE A 721 1.02 19.77 40.33
CA ILE A 721 1.83 19.49 41.52
C ILE A 721 3.04 20.44 41.45
N PRO A 722 3.14 21.45 42.35
CA PRO A 722 4.24 22.40 42.33
C PRO A 722 5.55 21.73 42.75
N TYR A 723 6.67 22.34 42.37
CA TYR A 723 7.99 21.93 42.83
C TYR A 723 8.11 22.11 44.35
N ASP A 724 8.52 21.04 45.03
CA ASP A 724 8.77 21.01 46.46
C ASP A 724 10.22 20.53 46.70
N PRO A 725 11.10 21.37 47.28
CA PRO A 725 12.50 21.01 47.52
C PRO A 725 12.68 19.96 48.63
N SER A 726 11.64 19.65 49.41
CA SER A 726 11.71 18.68 50.51
C SER A 726 11.47 17.22 50.08
N LEU A 727 10.93 17.00 48.89
CA LEU A 727 10.61 15.66 48.39
C LEU A 727 11.81 15.00 47.69
N SER A 728 12.08 13.74 48.01
CA SER A 728 13.01 12.93 47.22
C SER A 728 12.42 12.57 45.85
N ALA A 729 13.24 12.06 44.92
CA ALA A 729 12.76 11.66 43.60
C ALA A 729 11.79 10.47 43.69
N GLU A 730 11.99 9.60 44.68
CA GLU A 730 11.14 8.46 45.01
C GLU A 730 9.79 8.94 45.58
N ASP A 731 9.80 9.83 46.59
CA ASP A 731 8.55 10.37 47.18
C ASP A 731 7.71 11.12 46.14
N LEU A 732 8.39 11.90 45.28
CA LEU A 732 7.73 12.61 44.19
C LEU A 732 7.14 11.63 43.15
N GLN A 733 7.82 10.51 42.89
CA GLN A 733 7.29 9.49 41.99
C GLN A 733 6.03 8.83 42.56
N GLU A 734 6.01 8.50 43.85
CA GLU A 734 4.83 7.93 44.52
C GLU A 734 3.65 8.93 44.53
N LYS A 735 3.93 10.20 44.85
CA LYS A 735 2.91 11.27 44.85
C LYS A 735 2.25 11.45 43.48
N VAL A 736 3.04 11.40 42.39
CA VAL A 736 2.53 11.53 41.02
C VAL A 736 1.80 10.26 40.58
N ALA A 737 2.28 9.08 40.98
CA ALA A 737 1.59 7.81 40.73
C ALA A 737 0.19 7.82 41.37
N PHE A 738 0.11 8.21 42.64
CA PHE A 738 -1.16 8.35 43.36
C PHE A 738 -2.13 9.31 42.65
N ALA A 739 -1.63 10.47 42.20
CA ALA A 739 -2.48 11.44 41.49
C ALA A 739 -3.03 10.89 40.15
N ILE A 740 -2.27 10.06 39.43
CA ILE A 740 -2.75 9.41 38.20
C ILE A 740 -3.71 8.27 38.53
N GLU A 741 -3.46 7.50 39.59
CA GLU A 741 -4.37 6.46 40.06
C GLU A 741 -5.71 7.05 40.52
N GLU A 742 -5.72 8.22 41.18
CA GLU A 742 -6.95 8.95 41.49
C GLU A 742 -7.72 9.34 40.24
N LEU A 743 -7.03 9.85 39.20
CA LEU A 743 -7.68 10.15 37.91
C LEU A 743 -8.27 8.89 37.26
N ILE A 744 -7.54 7.78 37.28
CA ILE A 744 -8.00 6.49 36.76
C ILE A 744 -9.24 6.03 37.54
N ASN A 745 -9.18 5.98 38.87
CA ASN A 745 -10.27 5.51 39.72
C ASN A 745 -11.53 6.38 39.60
N LYS A 746 -11.36 7.69 39.36
CA LYS A 746 -12.47 8.62 39.21
C LYS A 746 -13.14 8.54 37.84
N HIS A 747 -12.37 8.32 36.79
CA HIS A 747 -12.85 8.48 35.40
C HIS A 747 -12.97 7.17 34.62
N GLN A 748 -12.30 6.10 35.04
CA GLN A 748 -12.30 4.81 34.33
C GLN A 748 -13.05 3.74 35.11
N ARG A 749 -13.87 2.96 34.40
CA ARG A 749 -14.45 1.74 34.96
C ARG A 749 -13.46 0.59 34.88
N ILE A 750 -13.21 -0.04 36.02
CA ILE A 750 -12.25 -1.13 36.19
C ILE A 750 -12.99 -2.41 36.65
N PRO A 751 -12.71 -3.59 36.06
CA PRO A 751 -11.87 -3.81 34.89
C PRO A 751 -12.49 -3.22 33.62
N GLY A 752 -11.65 -2.63 32.77
CA GLY A 752 -12.07 -2.06 31.49
C GLY A 752 -12.69 -3.10 30.55
N SER A 753 -13.74 -2.70 29.82
CA SER A 753 -14.48 -3.56 28.90
C SER A 753 -14.71 -2.83 27.57
N ILE A 754 -14.22 -3.43 26.47
CA ILE A 754 -14.42 -2.89 25.11
C ILE A 754 -15.91 -2.72 24.81
N PHE A 755 -16.75 -3.67 25.25
CA PHE A 755 -18.19 -3.61 25.04
C PHE A 755 -18.83 -2.38 25.71
N HIS A 756 -18.48 -2.11 26.97
CA HIS A 756 -18.98 -0.92 27.66
C HIS A 756 -18.41 0.38 27.10
N ALA A 757 -17.13 0.40 26.70
CA ALA A 757 -16.53 1.58 26.09
C ALA A 757 -17.13 1.88 24.70
N LEU A 758 -17.47 0.84 23.92
CA LEU A 758 -18.24 0.99 22.69
C LEU A 758 -19.67 1.47 22.99
N GLN A 759 -20.31 0.95 24.05
CA GLN A 759 -21.63 1.41 24.48
C GLN A 759 -21.62 2.91 24.86
N ALA A 760 -20.59 3.36 25.58
CA ALA A 760 -20.40 4.77 25.92
C ALA A 760 -20.07 5.62 24.67
N SER A 761 -19.36 5.06 23.68
CA SER A 761 -19.18 5.72 22.37
C SER A 761 -20.50 5.90 21.61
N THR A 762 -21.46 5.01 21.90
CA THR A 762 -22.85 5.04 21.45
C THR A 762 -23.79 5.68 22.47
N ASP A 763 -23.35 6.62 23.30
CA ASP A 763 -24.21 7.53 24.10
C ASP A 763 -25.26 8.32 23.26
N GLY A 764 -25.46 7.95 21.99
CA GLY A 764 -26.54 8.36 21.12
C GLY A 764 -27.49 7.25 20.63
N TYR A 765 -27.40 5.99 21.09
CA TYR A 765 -28.45 5.00 20.80
C TYR A 765 -29.70 5.34 21.59
N GLU A 766 -30.76 5.69 20.87
CA GLU A 766 -32.01 6.17 21.44
C GLU A 766 -33.16 5.35 20.88
N VAL A 767 -34.08 4.95 21.77
CA VAL A 767 -35.31 4.26 21.38
C VAL A 767 -36.50 5.19 21.64
N ILE A 768 -37.23 5.51 20.57
CA ILE A 768 -38.47 6.29 20.61
C ILE A 768 -39.67 5.35 20.50
N GLY A 769 -40.71 5.55 21.30
CA GLY A 769 -41.93 4.75 21.27
C GLY A 769 -41.84 3.44 22.06
N LEU A 770 -40.95 3.38 23.07
CA LEU A 770 -40.76 2.20 23.91
C LEU A 770 -42.04 1.86 24.70
N GLU A 771 -42.88 2.85 24.98
CA GLU A 771 -44.23 2.74 25.53
C GLU A 771 -45.23 1.99 24.64
N HIS A 772 -44.95 1.84 23.34
CA HIS A 772 -45.79 1.05 22.44
C HIS A 772 -45.63 -0.47 22.65
N LEU A 773 -44.59 -0.90 23.35
CA LEU A 773 -44.41 -2.31 23.71
C LEU A 773 -45.39 -2.67 24.84
N PRO A 774 -46.14 -3.79 24.72
CA PRO A 774 -47.01 -4.21 25.80
C PRO A 774 -46.19 -4.55 27.05
N LYS A 775 -46.72 -4.25 28.24
CA LYS A 775 -46.08 -4.64 29.52
C LYS A 775 -46.20 -6.15 29.77
N THR A 776 -47.29 -6.76 29.30
CA THR A 776 -47.60 -8.19 29.39
C THR A 776 -48.24 -8.68 28.10
N GLY A 777 -48.03 -9.94 27.71
CA GLY A 777 -48.53 -10.52 26.46
C GLY A 777 -47.59 -10.32 25.25
N GLY A 778 -47.80 -11.10 24.20
CA GLY A 778 -46.93 -11.14 23.02
C GLY A 778 -47.19 -10.00 22.03
N ALA A 779 -46.15 -9.58 21.32
CA ALA A 779 -46.24 -8.64 20.20
C ALA A 779 -45.18 -8.97 19.15
N LEU A 780 -45.53 -8.70 17.88
CA LEU A 780 -44.66 -8.96 16.74
C LEU A 780 -44.03 -7.67 16.23
N LEU A 781 -42.71 -7.52 16.40
CA LEU A 781 -41.95 -6.40 15.87
C LEU A 781 -41.53 -6.70 14.42
N ILE A 782 -41.94 -5.82 13.50
CA ILE A 782 -41.57 -5.93 12.09
C ILE A 782 -40.65 -4.77 11.76
N TYR A 783 -39.40 -5.08 11.39
CA TYR A 783 -38.35 -4.08 11.19
C TYR A 783 -37.75 -4.14 9.79
N TYR A 784 -37.22 -2.99 9.35
CA TYR A 784 -36.43 -2.87 8.13
C TYR A 784 -35.05 -3.51 8.31
N HIS A 785 -34.62 -4.40 7.40
CA HIS A 785 -33.35 -5.09 7.55
C HIS A 785 -32.17 -4.27 7.00
N GLY A 786 -31.35 -3.71 7.90
CA GLY A 786 -30.05 -3.11 7.55
C GLY A 786 -29.02 -4.13 7.06
N ALA A 787 -27.84 -3.71 6.59
CA ALA A 787 -26.83 -4.68 6.10
C ALA A 787 -26.38 -5.66 7.20
N LEU A 788 -26.24 -5.15 8.43
CA LEU A 788 -26.08 -5.94 9.65
C LEU A 788 -27.11 -5.45 10.69
N PRO A 789 -27.95 -6.34 11.27
CA PRO A 789 -29.02 -5.96 12.19
C PRO A 789 -28.49 -5.75 13.61
N ILE A 790 -27.51 -4.85 13.77
CA ILE A 790 -26.89 -4.55 15.08
C ILE A 790 -27.87 -3.85 16.03
N ASP A 791 -28.83 -3.14 15.46
CA ASP A 791 -29.93 -2.44 16.12
C ASP A 791 -30.83 -3.37 16.93
N MET A 792 -31.05 -4.60 16.47
CA MET A 792 -31.81 -5.60 17.24
C MET A 792 -31.15 -5.95 18.57
N TYR A 793 -29.82 -6.01 18.63
CA TYR A 793 -29.12 -6.29 19.87
C TYR A 793 -29.24 -5.13 20.85
N TYR A 794 -29.10 -3.90 20.36
CA TYR A 794 -29.25 -2.71 21.19
C TYR A 794 -30.69 -2.54 21.70
N LEU A 795 -31.69 -2.73 20.84
CA LEU A 795 -33.10 -2.69 21.25
C LEU A 795 -33.40 -3.77 22.30
N THR A 796 -32.94 -5.00 22.09
CA THR A 796 -33.17 -6.11 23.02
C THR A 796 -32.53 -5.85 24.39
N ALA A 797 -31.32 -5.29 24.40
CA ALA A 797 -30.66 -4.89 25.64
C ALA A 797 -31.46 -3.78 26.36
N GLU A 798 -31.95 -2.79 25.61
CA GLU A 798 -32.69 -1.67 26.17
C GLU A 798 -34.08 -2.06 26.69
N THR A 799 -34.80 -2.94 26.00
CA THR A 799 -36.07 -3.49 26.50
C THR A 799 -35.86 -4.39 27.72
N MET A 800 -34.75 -5.12 27.79
CA MET A 800 -34.42 -5.92 28.96
C MET A 800 -34.09 -5.03 30.16
N LEU A 801 -33.33 -3.95 29.96
CA LEU A 801 -32.95 -3.02 31.03
C LEU A 801 -34.13 -2.15 31.51
N LYS A 802 -34.95 -1.62 30.60
CA LYS A 802 -36.02 -0.66 30.92
C LYS A 802 -37.38 -1.31 31.17
N CYS A 803 -37.68 -2.41 30.50
CA CYS A 803 -38.98 -3.09 30.59
C CYS A 803 -38.91 -4.50 31.15
N ASN A 804 -37.71 -5.03 31.43
CA ASN A 804 -37.51 -6.42 31.85
C ASN A 804 -38.15 -7.43 30.88
N ARG A 805 -38.12 -7.13 29.58
CA ARG A 805 -38.64 -7.99 28.51
C ARG A 805 -37.56 -8.29 27.48
N LEU A 806 -37.44 -9.56 27.11
CA LEU A 806 -36.52 -10.03 26.08
C LEU A 806 -37.24 -10.15 24.73
N ILE A 807 -36.56 -9.76 23.65
CA ILE A 807 -37.08 -9.91 22.29
C ILE A 807 -36.48 -11.17 21.66
N HIS A 808 -37.32 -12.13 21.31
CA HIS A 808 -36.93 -13.27 20.49
C HIS A 808 -36.78 -12.80 19.05
N THR A 809 -35.73 -13.23 18.34
CA THR A 809 -35.49 -12.80 16.95
C THR A 809 -35.49 -14.00 16.00
N VAL A 810 -36.20 -13.90 14.88
CA VAL A 810 -36.13 -14.95 13.84
C VAL A 810 -34.92 -14.69 12.94
N GLY A 811 -33.98 -15.63 12.94
CA GLY A 811 -32.76 -15.59 12.14
C GLY A 811 -32.80 -16.51 10.92
N ASP A 812 -31.99 -16.21 9.90
CA ASP A 812 -31.81 -17.09 8.74
C ASP A 812 -31.08 -18.39 9.14
N ARG A 813 -31.45 -19.53 8.54
CA ARG A 813 -30.83 -20.84 8.81
C ARG A 813 -29.34 -20.87 8.52
N PHE A 814 -28.84 -20.00 7.65
CA PHE A 814 -27.40 -19.83 7.40
C PHE A 814 -26.61 -19.56 8.69
N LEU A 815 -27.20 -18.83 9.66
CA LEU A 815 -26.52 -18.45 10.89
C LEU A 815 -26.13 -19.68 11.73
N ASP A 816 -26.90 -20.77 11.65
CA ASP A 816 -26.63 -22.02 12.37
C ASP A 816 -25.36 -22.74 11.88
N HIS A 817 -24.84 -22.36 10.72
CA HIS A 817 -23.56 -22.85 10.17
C HIS A 817 -22.34 -22.03 10.62
N ILE A 818 -22.53 -20.92 11.35
CA ILE A 818 -21.43 -20.09 11.85
C ILE A 818 -20.85 -20.70 13.14
N PRO A 819 -19.55 -21.04 13.19
CA PRO A 819 -18.92 -21.57 14.41
C PRO A 819 -19.08 -20.61 15.60
N GLY A 820 -19.52 -21.13 16.75
CA GLY A 820 -19.77 -20.34 17.96
C GLY A 820 -21.16 -19.67 18.02
N TRP A 821 -21.91 -19.63 16.93
CA TRP A 821 -23.24 -18.99 16.88
C TRP A 821 -24.25 -19.59 17.86
N ARG A 822 -24.18 -20.91 18.10
CA ARG A 822 -25.08 -21.62 19.04
C ARG A 822 -25.06 -21.06 20.47
N LEU A 823 -23.95 -20.45 20.90
CA LEU A 823 -23.85 -19.81 22.21
C LEU A 823 -24.58 -18.46 22.20
N VAL A 824 -24.34 -17.64 21.17
CA VAL A 824 -24.97 -16.33 20.98
C VAL A 824 -26.48 -16.47 20.79
N SER A 825 -26.92 -17.41 19.96
CA SER A 825 -28.33 -17.65 19.66
C SER A 825 -29.11 -18.11 20.89
N ARG A 826 -28.48 -18.86 21.81
CA ARG A 826 -29.08 -19.28 23.07
C ARG A 826 -29.27 -18.13 24.06
N VAL A 827 -28.29 -17.23 24.14
CA VAL A 827 -28.33 -16.06 25.05
C VAL A 827 -29.28 -15.00 24.54
N MET A 828 -29.20 -14.66 23.24
CA MET A 828 -30.02 -13.62 22.60
C MET A 828 -31.35 -14.14 22.04
N LYS A 829 -31.71 -15.41 22.31
CA LYS A 829 -32.94 -16.08 21.83
C LYS A 829 -33.20 -15.87 20.33
N VAL A 830 -32.16 -16.04 19.51
CA VAL A 830 -32.28 -16.02 18.05
C VAL A 830 -32.56 -17.43 17.55
N THR A 831 -33.66 -17.63 16.83
CA THR A 831 -34.07 -18.97 16.36
C THR A 831 -34.41 -18.99 14.88
N SER A 832 -34.15 -20.11 14.21
CA SER A 832 -34.63 -20.38 12.86
C SER A 832 -36.05 -20.97 12.92
N GLY A 833 -37.05 -20.12 13.19
CA GLY A 833 -38.41 -20.54 13.50
C GLY A 833 -39.28 -20.87 12.27
N SER A 834 -40.07 -21.94 12.35
CA SER A 834 -41.26 -22.12 11.49
C SER A 834 -42.39 -21.18 11.95
N VAL A 835 -43.43 -21.02 11.12
CA VAL A 835 -44.63 -20.24 11.47
C VAL A 835 -45.21 -20.71 12.82
N GLN A 836 -45.34 -22.03 13.01
CA GLN A 836 -45.90 -22.60 14.24
C GLN A 836 -45.03 -22.32 15.47
N SER A 837 -43.70 -22.36 15.33
CA SER A 837 -42.78 -22.01 16.43
C SER A 837 -42.92 -20.54 16.81
N CYS A 838 -43.06 -19.65 15.83
CA CYS A 838 -43.24 -18.22 16.06
C CYS A 838 -44.57 -17.93 16.77
N VAL A 839 -45.65 -18.59 16.33
CA VAL A 839 -46.97 -18.49 16.96
C VAL A 839 -46.93 -18.99 18.41
N ALA A 840 -46.24 -20.10 18.68
CA ALA A 840 -46.09 -20.62 20.04
C ALA A 840 -45.35 -19.64 20.97
N THR A 841 -44.26 -19.02 20.49
CA THR A 841 -43.52 -17.99 21.25
C THR A 841 -44.40 -16.78 21.57
N LEU A 842 -45.16 -16.29 20.59
CA LEU A 842 -46.07 -15.16 20.79
C LEU A 842 -47.23 -15.50 21.75
N ARG A 843 -47.80 -16.70 21.65
CA ARG A 843 -48.86 -17.18 22.58
C ARG A 843 -48.36 -17.42 24.00
N ALA A 844 -47.07 -17.72 24.17
CA ALA A 844 -46.42 -17.79 25.48
C ALA A 844 -46.26 -16.39 26.13
N GLY A 845 -46.62 -15.32 25.41
CA GLY A 845 -46.56 -13.95 25.91
C GLY A 845 -45.23 -13.26 25.66
N GLU A 846 -44.33 -13.84 24.85
CA GLU A 846 -43.01 -13.29 24.55
C GLU A 846 -43.04 -12.27 23.38
N LEU A 847 -42.07 -11.37 23.33
CA LEU A 847 -41.88 -10.47 22.18
C LEU A 847 -41.11 -11.21 21.08
N LEU A 848 -41.53 -11.03 19.82
CA LEU A 848 -40.86 -11.64 18.66
C LEU A 848 -40.55 -10.57 17.61
N SER A 849 -39.35 -10.58 17.03
CA SER A 849 -38.97 -9.72 15.91
C SER A 849 -38.70 -10.51 14.63
N ILE A 850 -39.20 -9.99 13.50
CA ILE A 850 -39.02 -10.57 12.17
C ILE A 850 -38.70 -9.46 11.18
N ALA A 851 -37.68 -9.67 10.35
CA ALA A 851 -37.40 -8.86 9.17
C ALA A 851 -37.91 -9.57 7.91
N PRO A 852 -39.03 -9.13 7.28
CA PRO A 852 -39.65 -9.86 6.17
C PRO A 852 -38.77 -9.93 4.90
N GLY A 853 -37.99 -8.87 4.65
CA GLY A 853 -37.02 -8.82 3.56
C GLY A 853 -35.84 -9.79 3.73
N GLY A 854 -35.51 -10.13 4.99
CA GLY A 854 -34.43 -11.05 5.35
C GLY A 854 -33.09 -10.71 4.71
N VAL A 855 -32.30 -11.75 4.40
CA VAL A 855 -30.95 -11.63 3.82
C VAL A 855 -30.93 -10.93 2.45
N TYR A 856 -32.04 -10.92 1.71
CA TYR A 856 -32.14 -10.25 0.42
C TYR A 856 -32.18 -8.72 0.59
N GLU A 857 -33.05 -8.21 1.47
CA GLU A 857 -33.14 -6.78 1.78
C GLU A 857 -31.84 -6.27 2.42
N ALA A 858 -31.25 -7.07 3.31
CA ALA A 858 -29.95 -6.78 3.94
C ALA A 858 -28.85 -6.50 2.91
N GLN A 859 -28.71 -7.34 1.88
CA GLN A 859 -27.64 -7.21 0.89
C GLN A 859 -27.97 -6.19 -0.22
N PHE A 860 -29.21 -6.21 -0.71
CA PHE A 860 -29.56 -5.56 -1.98
C PHE A 860 -30.38 -4.28 -1.86
N GLY A 861 -30.81 -3.87 -0.65
CA GLY A 861 -31.43 -2.57 -0.50
C GLY A 861 -30.50 -1.44 -0.96
N ASP A 862 -31.08 -0.26 -1.17
CA ASP A 862 -30.41 0.94 -1.66
C ASP A 862 -30.42 2.09 -0.62
N ASN A 863 -29.91 3.26 -1.01
CA ASN A 863 -29.80 4.41 -0.12
C ASN A 863 -31.14 5.15 0.03
N VAL A 864 -32.21 4.68 -0.63
CA VAL A 864 -33.56 5.25 -0.49
C VAL A 864 -34.47 4.44 0.43
N TYR A 865 -33.92 3.40 1.07
CA TYR A 865 -34.62 2.62 2.10
C TYR A 865 -35.93 1.99 1.60
N GLU A 866 -35.95 1.59 0.32
CA GLU A 866 -37.10 0.87 -0.25
C GLU A 866 -37.28 -0.49 0.43
N VAL A 867 -38.53 -0.82 0.75
CA VAL A 867 -38.93 -2.07 1.39
C VAL A 867 -39.00 -3.19 0.35
N LEU A 868 -38.15 -4.22 0.46
CA LEU A 868 -37.95 -5.25 -0.58
C LEU A 868 -38.59 -6.60 -0.21
N TRP A 869 -39.86 -6.58 0.18
CA TRP A 869 -40.55 -7.77 0.71
C TRP A 869 -41.15 -8.68 -0.37
N LYS A 870 -41.37 -8.18 -1.60
CA LYS A 870 -42.02 -8.92 -2.70
C LYS A 870 -43.32 -9.60 -2.21
N ASN A 871 -43.56 -10.87 -2.56
CA ASN A 871 -44.75 -11.63 -2.17
C ASN A 871 -44.62 -12.35 -0.81
N ARG A 872 -43.75 -11.89 0.10
CA ARG A 872 -43.52 -12.57 1.39
C ARG A 872 -44.53 -12.13 2.45
N THR A 873 -45.54 -12.96 2.69
CA THR A 873 -46.61 -12.73 3.69
C THR A 873 -46.51 -13.60 4.95
N GLY A 874 -45.38 -14.29 5.16
CA GLY A 874 -45.21 -15.25 6.26
C GLY A 874 -45.38 -14.64 7.66
N PHE A 875 -44.85 -13.43 7.89
CA PHE A 875 -45.01 -12.73 9.17
C PHE A 875 -46.46 -12.31 9.43
N ALA A 876 -47.21 -11.94 8.38
CA ALA A 876 -48.61 -11.57 8.48
C ALA A 876 -49.46 -12.77 8.92
N ARG A 877 -49.16 -13.98 8.40
CA ARG A 877 -49.79 -15.23 8.86
C ARG A 877 -49.49 -15.52 10.32
N VAL A 878 -48.25 -15.33 10.77
CA VAL A 878 -47.86 -15.50 12.18
C VAL A 878 -48.64 -14.55 13.08
N ALA A 879 -48.76 -13.27 12.71
CA ALA A 879 -49.50 -12.29 13.48
C ALA A 879 -51.00 -12.62 13.58
N LEU A 880 -51.60 -13.00 12.44
CA LEU A 880 -53.03 -13.35 12.37
C LEU A 880 -53.34 -14.61 13.19
N GLU A 881 -52.49 -15.64 13.11
CA GLU A 881 -52.68 -16.90 13.84
C GLU A 881 -52.40 -16.76 15.35
N ALA A 882 -51.42 -15.93 15.73
CA ALA A 882 -51.10 -15.66 17.13
C ALA A 882 -52.06 -14.66 17.79
N LYS A 883 -52.84 -13.90 17.01
CA LYS A 883 -53.75 -12.84 17.45
C LYS A 883 -53.06 -11.75 18.30
N VAL A 884 -51.87 -11.33 17.86
CA VAL A 884 -51.05 -10.32 18.55
C VAL A 884 -50.92 -9.03 17.72
N PRO A 885 -50.69 -7.86 18.35
CA PRO A 885 -50.43 -6.64 17.62
C PRO A 885 -49.07 -6.67 16.90
N ILE A 886 -49.00 -5.98 15.76
CA ILE A 886 -47.75 -5.75 15.01
C ILE A 886 -47.21 -4.36 15.35
N ILE A 887 -45.93 -4.27 15.71
CA ILE A 887 -45.24 -3.01 15.98
C ILE A 887 -44.24 -2.76 14.84
N PRO A 888 -44.51 -1.80 13.92
CA PRO A 888 -43.56 -1.45 12.87
C PRO A 888 -42.36 -0.72 13.48
N MET A 889 -41.17 -1.08 13.03
CA MET A 889 -39.92 -0.55 13.54
C MET A 889 -39.01 -0.08 12.42
N PHE A 890 -38.32 1.03 12.65
CA PHE A 890 -37.27 1.52 11.78
C PHE A 890 -36.09 2.08 12.60
N THR A 891 -34.86 1.81 12.17
CA THR A 891 -33.65 2.36 12.79
C THR A 891 -32.98 3.35 11.85
N VAL A 892 -32.91 4.61 12.29
CA VAL A 892 -32.24 5.71 11.58
C VAL A 892 -30.76 5.40 11.41
N ASN A 893 -30.21 5.69 10.23
CA ASN A 893 -28.81 5.49 9.84
C ASN A 893 -28.29 4.04 9.88
N ILE A 894 -29.17 3.03 9.95
CA ILE A 894 -28.74 1.63 10.02
C ILE A 894 -27.94 1.17 8.80
N ARG A 895 -28.22 1.74 7.61
CA ARG A 895 -27.45 1.46 6.38
C ARG A 895 -26.21 2.33 6.27
N GLU A 896 -26.17 3.50 6.89
CA GLU A 896 -24.96 4.31 6.95
C GLU A 896 -23.95 3.73 7.94
N CYS A 897 -24.41 3.03 8.98
CA CYS A 897 -23.53 2.32 9.92
C CYS A 897 -22.79 1.16 9.22
N PHE A 898 -23.52 0.36 8.42
CA PHE A 898 -22.96 -0.73 7.62
C PHE A 898 -23.58 -0.75 6.22
N ARG A 899 -22.73 -0.69 5.18
CA ARG A 899 -23.11 -0.70 3.76
C ARG A 899 -22.66 -1.96 3.05
N THR A 900 -23.35 -2.29 1.97
CA THR A 900 -22.90 -3.29 1.00
C THR A 900 -22.19 -2.64 -0.18
N VAL A 901 -21.20 -3.35 -0.72
CA VAL A 901 -20.44 -2.87 -1.89
C VAL A 901 -21.37 -2.66 -3.08
N SER A 902 -21.24 -1.52 -3.76
CA SER A 902 -22.09 -1.12 -4.89
C SER A 902 -21.57 -1.61 -6.25
N PHE A 903 -20.25 -1.76 -6.42
CA PHE A 903 -19.68 -2.26 -7.67
C PHE A 903 -20.00 -3.74 -7.87
N ALA A 904 -20.31 -4.14 -9.11
CA ALA A 904 -20.62 -5.51 -9.49
C ALA A 904 -21.81 -6.19 -8.75
N LYS A 905 -22.74 -5.42 -8.15
CA LYS A 905 -23.94 -5.94 -7.48
C LYS A 905 -24.71 -7.00 -8.29
N TRP A 906 -24.75 -6.87 -9.62
CA TRP A 906 -25.43 -7.81 -10.52
C TRP A 906 -24.81 -9.23 -10.50
N ILE A 907 -23.49 -9.34 -10.31
CA ILE A 907 -22.78 -10.63 -10.20
C ILE A 907 -23.19 -11.33 -8.91
N PHE A 908 -23.13 -10.60 -7.80
CA PHE A 908 -23.51 -11.13 -6.48
C PHE A 908 -25.00 -11.44 -6.40
N LEU A 909 -25.86 -10.69 -7.10
CA LEU A 909 -27.28 -10.99 -7.22
C LEU A 909 -27.53 -12.31 -7.95
N ARG A 910 -26.82 -12.56 -9.07
CA ARG A 910 -26.86 -13.87 -9.76
C ARG A 910 -26.38 -14.99 -8.85
N LEU A 911 -25.27 -14.77 -8.14
CA LEU A 911 -24.69 -15.77 -7.25
C LEU A 911 -25.61 -16.10 -6.06
N TYR A 912 -26.22 -15.09 -5.45
CA TYR A 912 -27.22 -15.26 -4.37
C TYR A 912 -28.46 -16.00 -4.87
N ASN A 913 -28.93 -15.73 -6.09
CA ASN A 913 -30.09 -16.42 -6.65
C ASN A 913 -29.86 -17.93 -6.82
N VAL A 914 -28.62 -18.34 -7.08
CA VAL A 914 -28.20 -19.75 -7.22
C VAL A 914 -27.87 -20.38 -5.86
N LEU A 915 -26.98 -19.76 -5.09
CA LEU A 915 -26.40 -20.36 -3.88
C LEU A 915 -27.22 -20.11 -2.60
N LYS A 916 -28.07 -19.08 -2.58
CA LYS A 916 -28.83 -18.62 -1.39
C LYS A 916 -27.97 -18.29 -0.16
N ILE A 917 -26.68 -18.02 -0.37
CA ILE A 917 -25.72 -17.64 0.68
C ILE A 917 -25.44 -16.13 0.59
N PRO A 918 -25.37 -15.40 1.71
CA PRO A 918 -24.94 -14.00 1.70
C PRO A 918 -23.47 -13.88 1.33
N VAL A 919 -23.21 -13.43 0.10
CA VAL A 919 -21.87 -13.36 -0.52
C VAL A 919 -21.45 -11.92 -0.84
N LEU A 920 -22.38 -10.96 -0.77
CA LEU A 920 -22.08 -9.57 -1.04
C LEU A 920 -21.27 -8.98 0.13
N PRO A 921 -20.06 -8.44 -0.10
CA PRO A 921 -19.24 -7.89 0.97
C PRO A 921 -19.92 -6.69 1.66
N ILE A 922 -19.85 -6.70 2.99
CA ILE A 922 -20.32 -5.62 3.87
C ILE A 922 -19.09 -4.86 4.36
N TYR A 923 -19.15 -3.53 4.33
CA TYR A 923 -18.15 -2.64 4.91
C TYR A 923 -18.85 -1.61 5.79
N GLY A 924 -18.20 -1.17 6.87
CA GLY A 924 -18.81 -0.23 7.80
C GLY A 924 -18.26 -0.36 9.22
N GLY A 925 -19.11 -0.07 10.19
CA GLY A 925 -18.73 0.26 11.56
C GLY A 925 -18.50 1.77 11.71
N PHE A 926 -19.12 2.57 10.84
CA PHE A 926 -19.00 4.02 10.91
C PHE A 926 -19.65 4.53 12.19
N PRO A 927 -19.06 5.53 12.86
CA PRO A 927 -19.56 6.05 14.13
C PRO A 927 -20.76 6.99 13.89
N VAL A 928 -21.86 6.45 13.37
CA VAL A 928 -23.12 7.17 13.15
C VAL A 928 -24.04 7.02 14.36
N LYS A 929 -24.91 8.00 14.58
CA LYS A 929 -25.94 7.91 15.62
C LYS A 929 -27.09 7.03 15.13
N LEU A 930 -27.34 5.93 15.84
CA LEU A 930 -28.46 5.02 15.58
C LEU A 930 -29.65 5.40 16.48
N ARG A 931 -30.84 5.53 15.91
CA ARG A 931 -32.06 5.80 16.66
C ARG A 931 -33.16 4.86 16.20
N THR A 932 -33.64 4.02 17.10
CA THR A 932 -34.72 3.06 16.83
C THR A 932 -36.06 3.72 17.13
N VAL A 933 -36.95 3.73 16.15
CA VAL A 933 -38.31 4.24 16.29
C VAL A 933 -39.29 3.08 16.21
N LEU A 934 -40.05 2.88 17.30
CA LEU A 934 -41.17 1.96 17.38
C LEU A 934 -42.45 2.71 17.06
N GLY A 935 -43.07 2.38 15.93
CA GLY A 935 -44.34 2.96 15.52
C GLY A 935 -45.53 2.47 16.36
N LYS A 936 -46.69 3.09 16.15
CA LYS A 936 -47.93 2.74 16.86
C LYS A 936 -48.30 1.26 16.61
N PRO A 937 -48.75 0.51 17.63
CA PRO A 937 -49.18 -0.87 17.46
C PRO A 937 -50.36 -0.96 16.47
N ILE A 938 -50.21 -1.83 15.47
CA ILE A 938 -51.28 -2.20 14.54
C ILE A 938 -52.02 -3.38 15.19
N PRO A 939 -53.27 -3.19 15.64
CA PRO A 939 -54.02 -4.28 16.25
C PRO A 939 -54.29 -5.39 15.25
N TYR A 940 -54.44 -6.60 15.76
CA TYR A 940 -54.90 -7.74 14.98
C TYR A 940 -56.34 -7.50 14.49
N ASP A 941 -56.58 -7.84 13.22
CA ASP A 941 -57.87 -7.68 12.55
C ASP A 941 -58.14 -8.94 11.71
N GLU A 942 -59.21 -9.68 12.05
CA GLU A 942 -59.55 -10.95 11.39
C GLU A 942 -60.05 -10.76 9.94
N SER A 943 -60.42 -9.54 9.57
CA SER A 943 -60.98 -9.21 8.25
C SER A 943 -59.91 -8.97 7.17
N LEU A 944 -58.64 -8.80 7.56
CA LEU A 944 -57.54 -8.52 6.64
C LEU A 944 -56.90 -9.79 6.09
N SER A 945 -56.71 -9.84 4.77
CA SER A 945 -55.86 -10.88 4.16
C SER A 945 -54.39 -10.68 4.57
N PRO A 946 -53.57 -11.75 4.57
CA PRO A 946 -52.12 -11.63 4.83
C PRO A 946 -51.41 -10.63 3.91
N GLU A 947 -51.87 -10.50 2.67
CA GLU A 947 -51.37 -9.55 1.67
C GLU A 947 -51.73 -8.11 2.05
N ALA A 948 -52.99 -7.85 2.40
CA ALA A 948 -53.43 -6.51 2.83
C ALA A 948 -52.76 -6.07 4.13
N LEU A 949 -52.54 -7.01 5.06
CA LEU A 949 -51.81 -6.73 6.30
C LEU A 949 -50.32 -6.45 6.01
N GLN A 950 -49.71 -7.16 5.07
CA GLN A 950 -48.32 -6.91 4.67
C GLN A 950 -48.15 -5.50 4.08
N GLU A 951 -49.07 -5.07 3.21
CA GLU A 951 -49.02 -3.75 2.57
C GLU A 951 -49.22 -2.63 3.60
N LYS A 952 -50.15 -2.82 4.54
CA LYS A 952 -50.38 -1.89 5.66
C LYS A 952 -49.14 -1.70 6.53
N VAL A 953 -48.43 -2.79 6.85
CA VAL A 953 -47.19 -2.74 7.65
C VAL A 953 -46.04 -2.14 6.85
N ALA A 954 -45.90 -2.46 5.56
CA ALA A 954 -44.89 -1.87 4.68
C ALA A 954 -45.07 -0.35 4.58
N THR A 955 -46.31 0.11 4.43
CA THR A 955 -46.65 1.54 4.41
C THR A 955 -46.33 2.23 5.73
N ALA A 956 -46.56 1.55 6.86
CA ALA A 956 -46.20 2.08 8.17
C ALA A 956 -44.68 2.26 8.34
N ILE A 957 -43.87 1.30 7.89
CA ILE A 957 -42.40 1.43 7.91
C ILE A 957 -41.92 2.50 6.94
N ALA A 958 -42.47 2.56 5.72
CA ALA A 958 -42.14 3.62 4.76
C ALA A 958 -42.49 5.02 5.29
N ARG A 959 -43.54 5.15 6.11
CA ARG A 959 -43.83 6.39 6.83
C ARG A 959 -42.76 6.70 7.87
N LEU A 960 -42.36 5.74 8.70
CA LEU A 960 -41.27 5.94 9.67
C LEU A 960 -39.96 6.35 8.99
N VAL A 961 -39.63 5.75 7.84
CA VAL A 961 -38.47 6.15 7.02
C VAL A 961 -38.61 7.60 6.58
N ARG A 962 -39.75 8.00 6.01
CA ARG A 962 -39.97 9.39 5.54
C ARG A 962 -39.93 10.43 6.67
N GLU A 963 -40.40 10.06 7.86
CA GLU A 963 -40.46 10.96 9.02
C GLU A 963 -39.11 11.12 9.72
N HIS A 964 -38.29 10.06 9.76
CA HIS A 964 -37.09 10.02 10.60
C HIS A 964 -35.76 9.87 9.85
N GLN A 965 -35.76 9.48 8.57
CA GLN A 965 -34.55 9.29 7.76
C GLN A 965 -34.45 10.34 6.66
N ARG A 966 -33.26 10.92 6.50
CA ARG A 966 -32.93 11.71 5.30
C ARG A 966 -32.58 10.77 4.15
N VAL A 967 -33.26 10.96 3.01
CA VAL A 967 -33.15 10.12 1.82
C VAL A 967 -32.75 11.00 0.61
N PRO A 968 -31.75 10.62 -0.21
CA PRO A 968 -30.90 9.42 -0.10
C PRO A 968 -29.94 9.50 1.10
N GLY A 969 -29.71 8.36 1.76
CA GLY A 969 -28.81 8.27 2.90
C GLY A 969 -27.35 8.56 2.52
N ASP A 970 -26.66 9.33 3.35
CA ASP A 970 -25.26 9.74 3.18
C ASP A 970 -24.45 9.53 4.47
N ILE A 971 -23.25 8.94 4.34
CA ILE A 971 -22.42 8.56 5.49
C ILE A 971 -21.88 9.80 6.21
N LEU A 972 -21.40 10.81 5.46
CA LEU A 972 -20.78 12.00 6.05
C LEU A 972 -21.82 12.80 6.81
N GLN A 973 -23.04 12.91 6.26
CA GLN A 973 -24.15 13.57 6.92
C GLN A 973 -24.60 12.80 8.18
N ALA A 974 -24.72 11.48 8.11
CA ALA A 974 -25.07 10.65 9.27
C ALA A 974 -24.02 10.68 10.40
N ILE A 975 -22.73 10.87 10.05
CA ILE A 975 -21.68 11.16 11.03
C ILE A 975 -21.87 12.55 11.62
N GLY A 976 -22.22 13.56 10.80
CA GLY A 976 -22.54 14.91 11.25
C GLY A 976 -23.69 14.97 12.27
N ASP A 977 -24.76 14.20 12.05
CA ASP A 977 -25.93 14.12 12.94
C ASP A 977 -25.57 13.63 14.37
N ARG A 978 -24.42 12.95 14.54
CA ARG A 978 -23.88 12.60 15.87
C ARG A 978 -23.56 13.84 16.70
N PHE A 979 -23.18 14.93 16.04
CA PHE A 979 -22.65 16.14 16.68
C PHE A 979 -23.66 17.29 16.77
N GLU A 980 -24.77 17.27 16.03
CA GLU A 980 -25.83 18.30 16.10
C GLU A 980 -26.46 18.42 17.51
N ALA A 981 -26.50 17.34 18.29
CA ALA A 981 -26.99 17.36 19.68
C ALA A 981 -26.12 18.22 20.63
N VAL A 982 -24.88 18.59 20.24
CA VAL A 982 -23.97 19.38 21.09
C VAL A 982 -24.27 20.89 21.02
N GLN A 983 -24.98 21.37 20.00
CA GLN A 983 -25.31 22.79 19.89
C GLN A 983 -26.53 23.21 20.74
N VAL A 984 -27.49 22.32 20.98
CA VAL A 984 -28.72 22.67 21.73
C VAL A 984 -28.45 22.89 23.23
N VAL A 985 -27.43 22.25 23.81
CA VAL A 985 -27.08 22.43 25.24
C VAL A 985 -26.19 23.66 25.48
N ARG A 986 -25.59 24.25 24.44
CA ARG A 986 -24.76 25.47 24.58
C ARG A 986 -25.49 26.77 24.26
N GLY A 987 -26.76 26.71 23.86
CA GLY A 987 -27.55 27.84 23.38
C GLY A 987 -28.22 28.72 24.43
N GLU A 988 -28.26 28.35 25.72
CA GLU A 988 -29.02 29.12 26.72
C GLU A 988 -28.18 29.99 27.68
N ASN A 989 -26.84 29.99 27.64
CA ASN A 989 -26.03 30.80 28.55
C ASN A 989 -24.90 31.58 27.85
N ALA A 990 -25.24 32.36 26.82
CA ALA A 990 -24.34 33.40 26.30
C ALA A 990 -25.14 34.62 25.81
N LYS A 991 -25.77 35.33 26.75
CA LYS A 991 -25.88 36.79 26.70
C LYS A 991 -25.01 37.34 27.82
N VAL A 992 -23.82 37.82 27.46
CA VAL A 992 -23.09 39.02 27.92
C VAL A 992 -21.72 38.99 27.22
#